data_AF-A0A0S9F0F2-F1
#
_entry.id   AF-A0A0S9F0F2-F1
#
_cell.length_a   1.000
_cell.length_b   1.000
_cell.length_c   1.000
_cell.angle_alpha   90.00
_cell.angle_beta   90.00
_cell.angle_gamma   90.00
#
_symmetry.space_group_name_H-M   'P 1'
#
loop_
_entity.id
_entity.type
_entity.pdbx_description
1 polymer ?
#
loop_
_entity_poly.entity_id
_entity_poly.type
_entity_poly.pdbx_seq_one_letter_code
_entity_poly.pdbx_strand_id
1 'polypeptide(L)'
;MSAPNSVQAPTGAPSPATHPGNNFDAIRIVAATMVLYSHHFALTGQMEPSFFGIHSLGGLAVTIFFVLSGYLVNASWQRDPNLWRFGLRRFLRIWPALTVAVVLTAYVLGAWVTQLPLTEYLTHRATANYLQALGMKIHFVLPGVFENNPYRLGVNGSLWTIPIEVRCYIALGLAGLIGLLKYRPVLLLSIAVLIGWFLVRSNPDVTGTVHHGRELSAFFLAGAALYTLEPYWRRRPVLWGGAIALATAAVWAAGWRHSALLLGLPFFIIYAGTQTTAYIRRAGRWGDPSYGIYLFAFPIQQTVIQYGWPQLGFAGTLCISLAITVALAYASWHLVEKQALKFKPSSSQAWFGASAVRTAKTRFLALTELQYFAIVLGFIGVVYAAWLVASWPGILGQDSLAIMLEVDTDRVHQANKPAFWYLYALLTYGATGRVEVPIALQMLICAAVCARILAWMLTRRMWKSFAYCLVFVALAPSVVYYSSSFYSDGIYAIALSGMLFEAWRSIRRRSVDLPSLLILFVTVPFAIFGRPNGVLNLIPLVAMAWVLSNPYRLRLGLVIVPWLVVGFGSQFVYKYENPIGSVFPLALYETVGFLEDRPMGLWEHNQPRVTAKTVDALTSTGQSLDKIREFHDHYYWDPLIFFPAGPALLSLSNKSKRTIIKEFFKYNLWHNFPAFMASRVNIFLYSAMANGGIPGPPATAQILPLTQSVSSVQPLKFSPRKYLHAWYDFSIQHRALLWAPWGGLVLLMLALRRSLARRDRIAALISGTYAVQLIAIFIFSIAGEYRYLLAFFTAPLVLLPVICWSPDRENA
;
A
#
# COMPACT_ATOMS: atom_id res chain seq x y z
N MET A 1 -30.78 14.06 -59.49
CA MET A 1 -31.82 13.98 -58.44
C MET A 1 -31.11 14.15 -57.10
N SER A 2 -30.86 15.41 -56.72
CA SER A 2 -31.68 16.22 -55.78
C SER A 2 -31.38 15.88 -54.32
N ALA A 3 -30.58 16.74 -53.71
CA ALA A 3 -30.32 16.81 -52.27
C ALA A 3 -31.62 16.96 -51.46
N PRO A 4 -31.56 16.65 -50.15
CA PRO A 4 -32.12 17.63 -49.22
C PRO A 4 -31.28 17.86 -47.93
N ASN A 5 -31.19 19.15 -47.62
CA ASN A 5 -31.36 19.79 -46.31
C ASN A 5 -30.27 19.66 -45.24
N SER A 6 -29.41 20.68 -45.26
CA SER A 6 -28.72 21.27 -44.12
C SER A 6 -29.68 21.61 -42.97
N VAL A 7 -29.54 20.95 -41.82
CA VAL A 7 -30.13 21.40 -40.55
C VAL A 7 -29.07 22.21 -39.81
N GLN A 8 -29.31 23.51 -39.70
CA GLN A 8 -28.54 24.45 -38.91
C GLN A 8 -28.48 24.00 -37.44
N ALA A 9 -27.28 23.96 -36.88
CA ALA A 9 -27.06 23.78 -35.45
C ALA A 9 -27.58 25.03 -34.71
N PRO A 10 -28.43 24.90 -33.66
CA PRO A 10 -28.82 26.05 -32.86
C PRO A 10 -27.61 26.51 -32.03
N THR A 11 -27.05 27.65 -32.43
CA THR A 11 -26.16 28.47 -31.62
C THR A 11 -26.96 29.08 -30.46
N GLY A 12 -27.17 28.28 -29.42
CA GLY A 12 -27.67 28.73 -28.13
C GLY A 12 -26.63 28.39 -27.07
N ALA A 13 -25.93 29.41 -26.56
CA ALA A 13 -25.15 29.24 -25.34
C ALA A 13 -26.08 28.64 -24.26
N PRO A 14 -25.68 27.58 -23.53
CA PRO A 14 -26.50 27.06 -22.47
C PRO A 14 -26.65 28.13 -21.40
N SER A 15 -27.85 28.68 -21.27
CA SER A 15 -28.25 29.52 -20.13
C SER A 15 -27.84 28.82 -18.83
N PRO A 16 -27.25 29.54 -17.86
CA PRO A 16 -26.80 28.93 -16.61
C PRO A 16 -28.02 28.30 -15.93
N ALA A 17 -28.05 26.97 -15.92
CA ALA A 17 -29.11 26.21 -15.27
C ALA A 17 -29.24 26.70 -13.82
N THR A 18 -30.33 27.41 -13.54
CA THR A 18 -30.76 27.74 -12.19
C THR A 18 -30.90 26.41 -11.45
N HIS A 19 -30.03 26.16 -10.47
CA HIS A 19 -30.16 25.00 -9.61
C HIS A 19 -31.59 24.97 -9.04
N PRO A 20 -32.37 23.89 -9.20
CA PRO A 20 -33.59 23.73 -8.43
C PRO A 20 -33.17 23.72 -6.96
N GLY A 21 -33.48 24.80 -6.24
CA GLY A 21 -32.91 25.01 -4.91
C GLY A 21 -33.40 23.95 -3.93
N ASN A 22 -32.60 23.65 -2.92
CA ASN A 22 -32.85 22.65 -1.89
C ASN A 22 -32.80 23.30 -0.49
N ASN A 23 -33.08 22.52 0.55
CA ASN A 23 -33.13 23.02 1.93
C ASN A 23 -31.80 22.83 2.69
N PHE A 24 -30.73 22.36 2.04
CA PHE A 24 -29.46 22.04 2.74
C PHE A 24 -28.84 23.25 3.43
N ASP A 25 -28.86 24.42 2.80
CA ASP A 25 -28.28 25.64 3.38
C ASP A 25 -29.04 26.07 4.65
N ALA A 26 -30.36 25.94 4.66
CA ALA A 26 -31.17 26.23 5.84
C ALA A 26 -30.85 25.29 7.00
N ILE A 27 -30.75 23.99 6.73
CA ILE A 27 -30.40 22.98 7.76
C ILE A 27 -29.02 23.27 8.35
N ARG A 28 -28.04 23.67 7.52
CA ARG A 28 -26.70 24.04 7.99
C ARG A 28 -26.70 25.28 8.86
N ILE A 29 -27.46 26.32 8.51
CA ILE A 29 -27.57 27.54 9.31
C ILE A 29 -28.22 27.24 10.66
N VAL A 30 -29.28 26.44 10.67
CA VAL A 30 -29.93 25.98 11.90
C VAL A 30 -28.95 25.17 12.76
N ALA A 31 -28.23 24.20 12.17
CA ALA A 31 -27.23 23.42 12.88
C ALA A 31 -26.10 24.30 13.45
N ALA A 32 -25.56 25.25 12.68
CA ALA A 32 -24.53 26.17 13.17
C ALA A 32 -25.03 27.02 14.35
N THR A 33 -26.28 27.47 14.28
CA THR A 33 -26.91 28.25 15.36
C THR A 33 -27.18 27.38 16.60
N MET A 34 -27.55 26.12 16.42
CA MET A 34 -27.69 25.15 17.52
C MET A 34 -26.36 24.91 18.25
N VAL A 35 -25.23 24.85 17.51
CA VAL A 35 -23.89 24.77 18.12
C VAL A 35 -23.62 26.00 18.99
N LEU A 36 -23.82 27.21 18.44
CA LEU A 36 -23.64 28.46 19.18
C LEU A 36 -24.50 28.49 20.45
N TYR A 37 -25.78 28.15 20.32
CA TYR A 37 -26.73 28.14 21.44
C TYR A 37 -26.31 27.14 22.53
N SER A 38 -25.95 25.90 22.15
CA SER A 38 -25.48 24.86 23.08
C SER A 38 -24.22 25.31 23.82
N HIS A 39 -23.21 25.79 23.08
CA HIS A 39 -21.97 26.27 23.69
C HIS A 39 -22.21 27.44 24.65
N HIS A 40 -23.20 28.30 24.42
CA HIS A 40 -23.47 29.42 25.33
C HIS A 40 -23.79 28.95 26.76
N PHE A 41 -24.49 27.81 26.91
CA PHE A 41 -24.70 27.19 28.22
C PHE A 41 -23.38 26.76 28.85
N ALA A 42 -22.56 25.99 28.12
CA ALA A 42 -21.27 25.54 28.61
C ALA A 42 -20.33 26.71 28.99
N LEU A 43 -20.31 27.77 28.19
CA LEU A 43 -19.43 28.93 28.36
C LEU A 43 -19.85 29.83 29.54
N THR A 44 -21.13 29.79 29.93
CA THR A 44 -21.64 30.48 31.12
C THR A 44 -21.66 29.57 32.37
N GLY A 45 -21.07 28.37 32.29
CA GLY A 45 -21.00 27.41 33.40
C GLY A 45 -22.29 26.64 33.67
N GLN A 46 -23.24 26.64 32.73
CA GLN A 46 -24.50 25.93 32.82
C GLN A 46 -24.46 24.59 32.08
N MET A 47 -25.36 23.66 32.45
CA MET A 47 -25.49 22.39 31.74
C MET A 47 -26.04 22.61 30.33
N GLU A 48 -25.40 22.00 29.34
CA GLU A 48 -25.89 22.08 27.96
C GLU A 48 -27.26 21.41 27.80
N PRO A 49 -28.15 21.98 26.98
CA PRO A 49 -29.41 21.33 26.64
C PRO A 49 -29.13 20.01 25.91
N SER A 50 -29.72 18.93 26.40
CA SER A 50 -29.58 17.60 25.81
C SER A 50 -30.74 17.27 24.87
N PHE A 51 -30.43 16.56 23.78
CA PHE A 51 -31.40 15.93 22.91
C PHE A 51 -31.63 14.50 23.40
N PHE A 52 -32.76 14.28 24.05
CA PHE A 52 -33.16 12.99 24.66
C PHE A 52 -32.13 12.37 25.63
N GLY A 53 -31.25 13.19 26.24
CA GLY A 53 -30.20 12.72 27.15
C GLY A 53 -29.04 11.98 26.48
N ILE A 54 -28.92 12.04 25.15
CA ILE A 54 -27.93 11.28 24.36
C ILE A 54 -26.77 12.18 23.92
N HIS A 55 -27.10 13.28 23.26
CA HIS A 55 -26.14 14.28 22.80
C HIS A 55 -26.56 15.66 23.30
N SER A 56 -25.61 16.57 23.55
CA SER A 56 -25.95 17.98 23.63
C SER A 56 -26.50 18.48 22.28
N LEU A 57 -27.24 19.60 22.28
CA LEU A 57 -27.72 20.20 21.04
C LEU A 57 -26.56 20.52 20.08
N GLY A 58 -25.40 20.89 20.61
CA GLY A 58 -24.17 21.07 19.82
C GLY A 58 -23.67 19.76 19.21
N GLY A 59 -23.64 18.67 20.00
CA GLY A 59 -23.29 17.33 19.51
C GLY A 59 -24.21 16.86 18.37
N LEU A 60 -25.53 17.03 18.52
CA LEU A 60 -26.50 16.71 17.48
C LEU A 60 -26.25 17.52 16.20
N ALA A 61 -25.98 18.83 16.33
CA ALA A 61 -25.71 19.69 15.19
C ALA A 61 -24.44 19.30 14.44
N VAL A 62 -23.36 18.92 15.14
CA VAL A 62 -22.14 18.37 14.53
C VAL A 62 -22.45 17.07 13.79
N THR A 63 -23.24 16.19 14.38
CA THR A 63 -23.69 14.96 13.72
C THR A 63 -24.45 15.25 12.42
N ILE A 64 -25.34 16.25 12.42
CA ILE A 64 -26.04 16.73 11.20
C ILE A 64 -25.03 17.18 10.14
N PHE A 65 -24.00 17.96 10.50
CA PHE A 65 -22.96 18.36 9.55
C PHE A 65 -22.25 17.15 8.93
N PHE A 66 -21.90 16.13 9.71
CA PHE A 66 -21.23 14.93 9.20
C PHE A 66 -22.12 14.12 8.26
N VAL A 67 -23.42 13.96 8.57
CA VAL A 67 -24.41 13.34 7.67
C VAL A 67 -24.48 14.08 6.34
N LEU A 68 -24.69 15.40 6.38
CA LEU A 68 -24.78 16.25 5.18
C LEU A 68 -23.49 16.18 4.37
N SER A 69 -22.36 16.21 5.06
CA SER A 69 -21.03 16.15 4.47
C SER A 69 -20.79 14.81 3.76
N GLY A 70 -21.13 13.68 4.38
CA GLY A 70 -21.07 12.36 3.74
C GLY A 70 -21.85 12.26 2.44
N TYR A 71 -23.09 12.74 2.44
CA TYR A 71 -23.96 12.75 1.27
C TYR A 71 -23.42 13.66 0.15
N LEU A 72 -23.09 14.91 0.46
CA LEU A 72 -22.69 15.91 -0.53
C LEU A 72 -21.26 15.72 -1.05
N VAL A 73 -20.36 15.17 -0.25
CA VAL A 73 -18.98 14.88 -0.65
C VAL A 73 -18.95 13.65 -1.56
N ASN A 74 -19.75 12.61 -1.29
CA ASN A 74 -19.92 11.49 -2.21
C ASN A 74 -20.53 11.97 -3.54
N ALA A 75 -21.57 12.81 -3.49
CA ALA A 75 -22.13 13.45 -4.68
C ALA A 75 -21.09 14.26 -5.47
N SER A 76 -20.22 14.98 -4.76
CA SER A 76 -19.15 15.77 -5.38
C SER A 76 -18.10 14.90 -6.09
N TRP A 77 -17.80 13.70 -5.60
CA TRP A 77 -16.89 12.77 -6.26
C TRP A 77 -17.54 12.17 -7.51
N GLN A 78 -18.76 11.69 -7.38
CA GLN A 78 -19.48 11.00 -8.45
C GLN A 78 -19.75 11.91 -9.65
N ARG A 79 -19.87 13.23 -9.41
CA ARG A 79 -19.99 14.24 -10.47
C ARG A 79 -18.67 14.53 -11.20
N ASP A 80 -17.53 14.45 -10.53
CA ASP A 80 -16.20 14.70 -11.11
C ASP A 80 -15.13 13.85 -10.40
N PRO A 81 -14.92 12.59 -10.84
CA PRO A 81 -14.07 11.60 -10.17
C PRO A 81 -12.58 11.83 -10.48
N ASN A 82 -12.06 12.98 -10.03
CA ASN A 82 -10.66 13.35 -10.15
C ASN A 82 -10.10 13.74 -8.78
N LEU A 83 -9.09 13.00 -8.31
CA LEU A 83 -8.54 13.18 -6.97
C LEU A 83 -8.01 14.59 -6.71
N TRP A 84 -7.28 15.17 -7.67
CA TRP A 84 -6.70 16.51 -7.52
C TRP A 84 -7.78 17.58 -7.43
N ARG A 85 -8.75 17.56 -8.35
CA ARG A 85 -9.87 18.52 -8.34
C ARG A 85 -10.75 18.32 -7.11
N PHE A 86 -10.96 17.08 -6.69
CA PHE A 86 -11.68 16.77 -5.47
C PHE A 86 -10.99 17.36 -4.24
N GLY A 87 -9.68 17.11 -4.07
CA GLY A 87 -8.87 17.66 -2.99
C GLY A 87 -8.91 19.19 -2.96
N LEU A 88 -8.69 19.84 -4.12
CA LEU A 88 -8.72 21.29 -4.22
C LEU A 88 -10.09 21.89 -3.86
N ARG A 89 -11.19 21.25 -4.28
CA ARG A 89 -12.55 21.67 -3.88
C ARG A 89 -12.76 21.65 -2.37
N ARG A 90 -12.19 20.66 -1.68
CA ARG A 90 -12.28 20.54 -0.22
C ARG A 90 -11.36 21.53 0.48
N PHE A 91 -10.14 21.70 -0.04
CA PHE A 91 -9.18 22.68 0.46
C PHE A 91 -9.77 24.10 0.43
N LEU A 92 -10.30 24.53 -0.72
CA LEU A 92 -10.93 25.84 -0.89
C LEU A 92 -12.19 26.04 -0.03
N ARG A 93 -12.82 24.96 0.44
CA ARG A 93 -14.01 25.03 1.31
C ARG A 93 -13.64 25.24 2.78
N ILE A 94 -12.51 24.68 3.24
CA ILE A 94 -12.12 24.64 4.67
C ILE A 94 -11.03 25.66 4.99
N TRP A 95 -9.88 25.59 4.29
CA TRP A 95 -8.66 26.30 4.72
C TRP A 95 -8.77 27.83 4.71
N PRO A 96 -9.40 28.50 3.73
CA PRO A 96 -9.45 29.96 3.70
C PRO A 96 -10.10 30.57 4.95
N ALA A 97 -11.32 30.15 5.28
CA ALA A 97 -12.01 30.65 6.47
C ALA A 97 -11.39 30.14 7.77
N LEU A 98 -10.87 28.90 7.81
CA LEU A 98 -10.12 28.40 8.96
C LEU A 98 -8.87 29.25 9.23
N THR A 99 -8.13 29.64 8.19
CA THR A 99 -6.94 30.48 8.31
C THR A 99 -7.29 31.83 8.91
N VAL A 100 -8.34 32.46 8.40
CA VAL A 100 -8.83 33.74 8.93
C VAL A 100 -9.28 33.59 10.38
N ALA A 101 -10.05 32.55 10.71
CA ALA A 101 -10.50 32.32 12.07
C ALA A 101 -9.34 32.10 13.05
N VAL A 102 -8.37 31.24 12.71
CA VAL A 102 -7.22 30.94 13.57
C VAL A 102 -6.31 32.15 13.74
N VAL A 103 -5.99 32.86 12.65
CA VAL A 103 -5.11 34.04 12.69
C VAL A 103 -5.77 35.19 13.44
N LEU A 104 -7.04 35.50 13.16
CA LEU A 104 -7.76 36.56 13.89
C LEU A 104 -7.92 36.20 15.37
N THR A 105 -8.20 34.94 15.69
CA THR A 105 -8.35 34.51 17.09
C THR A 105 -7.03 34.63 17.84
N ALA A 106 -5.90 34.21 17.25
CA ALA A 106 -4.59 34.28 17.91
C ALA A 106 -4.01 35.70 17.97
N TYR A 107 -3.96 36.41 16.84
CA TYR A 107 -3.16 37.63 16.73
C TYR A 107 -3.97 38.93 16.85
N VAL A 108 -5.29 38.88 16.74
CA VAL A 108 -6.15 40.06 16.91
C VAL A 108 -6.91 39.97 18.22
N LEU A 109 -7.76 38.95 18.36
CA LEU A 109 -8.58 38.78 19.55
C LEU A 109 -7.73 38.42 20.76
N GLY A 110 -6.86 37.41 20.66
CA GLY A 110 -6.00 36.98 21.75
C GLY A 110 -5.06 38.08 22.25
N ALA A 111 -4.48 38.86 21.33
CA ALA A 111 -3.66 40.03 21.66
C ALA A 111 -4.46 41.16 22.34
N TRP A 112 -5.77 41.26 22.08
CA TRP A 112 -6.65 42.27 22.69
C TRP A 112 -7.10 41.89 24.10
N VAL A 113 -7.36 40.60 24.36
CA VAL A 113 -7.96 40.13 25.63
C VAL A 113 -6.96 39.47 26.59
N THR A 114 -5.70 39.30 26.19
CA THR A 114 -4.67 38.66 27.02
C THR A 114 -4.32 39.50 28.25
N GLN A 115 -4.00 38.81 29.36
CA GLN A 115 -3.49 39.41 30.59
C GLN A 115 -1.96 39.60 30.58
N LEU A 116 -1.27 39.04 29.58
CA LEU A 116 0.19 39.18 29.44
C LEU A 116 0.56 40.48 28.72
N PRO A 117 1.76 41.03 28.97
CA PRO A 117 2.34 42.06 28.11
C PRO A 117 2.36 41.62 26.64
N LEU A 118 2.00 42.52 25.72
CA LEU A 118 1.82 42.18 24.30
C LEU A 118 3.06 41.55 23.65
N THR A 119 4.25 42.03 24.01
CA THR A 119 5.53 41.48 23.52
C THR A 119 5.77 40.05 23.99
N GLU A 120 5.44 39.75 25.25
CA GLU A 120 5.51 38.42 25.82
C GLU A 120 4.50 37.48 25.16
N TYR A 121 3.24 37.93 25.00
CA TYR A 121 2.19 37.18 24.34
C TYR A 121 2.55 36.77 22.89
N LEU A 122 3.04 37.72 22.08
CA LEU A 122 3.33 37.49 20.67
C LEU A 122 4.57 36.60 20.46
N THR A 123 5.54 36.66 21.36
CA THR A 123 6.76 35.82 21.31
C THR A 123 6.56 34.46 21.97
N HIS A 124 5.47 34.28 22.74
CA HIS A 124 5.19 33.02 23.43
C HIS A 124 4.95 31.86 22.45
N ARG A 125 5.59 30.72 22.72
CA ARG A 125 5.52 29.52 21.86
C ARG A 125 4.09 28.99 21.68
N ALA A 126 3.23 29.13 22.69
CA ALA A 126 1.83 28.70 22.61
C ALA A 126 1.02 29.48 21.55
N THR A 127 1.29 30.78 21.39
CA THR A 127 0.65 31.63 20.37
C THR A 127 1.03 31.15 18.96
N ALA A 128 2.32 30.85 18.72
CA ALA A 128 2.77 30.26 17.46
C ALA A 128 2.23 28.82 17.26
N ASN A 129 2.13 28.01 18.31
CA ASN A 129 1.58 26.66 18.26
C ASN A 129 0.11 26.66 17.84
N TYR A 130 -0.65 27.71 18.13
CA TYR A 130 -2.06 27.84 17.72
C TYR A 130 -2.22 27.75 16.18
N LEU A 131 -1.25 28.25 15.41
CA LEU A 131 -1.22 28.12 13.95
C LEU A 131 -1.09 26.68 13.44
N GLN A 132 -0.67 25.73 14.29
CA GLN A 132 -0.63 24.31 13.92
C GLN A 132 -2.03 23.73 13.62
N ALA A 133 -3.10 24.45 13.98
CA ALA A 133 -4.46 24.12 13.55
C ALA A 133 -4.59 24.04 12.03
N LEU A 134 -3.82 24.81 11.26
CA LEU A 134 -3.77 24.76 9.80
C LEU A 134 -3.18 23.45 9.27
N GLY A 135 -2.35 22.79 10.08
CA GLY A 135 -1.82 21.45 9.88
C GLY A 135 -2.65 20.35 10.57
N MET A 136 -3.88 20.65 10.96
CA MET A 136 -4.83 19.73 11.62
C MET A 136 -4.40 19.25 13.02
N LYS A 137 -3.53 20.02 13.70
CA LYS A 137 -3.17 19.83 15.12
C LYS A 137 -3.78 20.96 15.94
N ILE A 138 -4.94 20.70 16.53
CA ILE A 138 -5.72 21.72 17.25
C ILE A 138 -5.14 21.93 18.65
N HIS A 139 -4.87 23.19 18.99
CA HIS A 139 -4.57 23.64 20.35
C HIS A 139 -5.71 24.56 20.80
N PHE A 140 -6.23 24.34 22.00
CA PHE A 140 -7.43 25.04 22.49
C PHE A 140 -7.15 26.27 23.36
N VAL A 141 -5.89 26.48 23.74
CA VAL A 141 -5.47 27.47 24.74
C VAL A 141 -4.51 28.48 24.12
N LEU A 142 -4.66 29.75 24.49
CA LEU A 142 -3.72 30.84 24.23
C LEU A 142 -3.22 31.41 25.58
N PRO A 143 -1.98 31.89 25.66
CA PRO A 143 -1.39 32.31 26.93
C PRO A 143 -2.05 33.60 27.46
N GLY A 144 -2.50 33.59 28.71
CA GLY A 144 -3.15 34.74 29.35
C GLY A 144 -4.56 35.08 28.86
N VAL A 145 -5.21 34.22 28.07
CA VAL A 145 -6.51 34.50 27.44
C VAL A 145 -7.63 33.72 28.14
N PHE A 146 -8.70 34.41 28.54
CA PHE A 146 -9.92 33.85 29.18
C PHE A 146 -9.67 33.04 30.47
N GLU A 147 -8.65 33.37 31.25
CA GLU A 147 -8.32 32.63 32.48
C GLU A 147 -9.41 32.75 33.57
N ASN A 148 -10.12 33.88 33.58
CA ASN A 148 -11.11 34.23 34.60
C ASN A 148 -12.57 34.02 34.15
N ASN A 149 -12.81 33.58 32.91
CA ASN A 149 -14.16 33.32 32.42
C ASN A 149 -14.75 32.06 33.09
N PRO A 150 -16.09 31.89 33.12
CA PRO A 150 -16.71 30.69 33.68
C PRO A 150 -16.18 29.40 33.04
N TYR A 151 -15.94 29.43 31.72
CA TYR A 151 -15.23 28.38 31.01
C TYR A 151 -13.77 28.80 30.77
N ARG A 152 -12.87 28.37 31.66
CA ARG A 152 -11.48 28.82 31.71
C ARG A 152 -10.65 28.28 30.55
N LEU A 153 -9.70 29.10 30.07
CA LEU A 153 -8.62 28.76 29.10
C LEU A 153 -9.05 28.35 27.68
N GLY A 154 -10.27 27.85 27.49
CA GLY A 154 -10.75 27.41 26.19
C GLY A 154 -11.06 28.60 25.28
N VAL A 155 -10.26 28.75 24.22
CA VAL A 155 -10.39 29.87 23.27
C VAL A 155 -11.33 29.53 22.12
N ASN A 156 -11.19 28.34 21.52
CA ASN A 156 -12.05 27.90 20.43
C ASN A 156 -12.24 26.39 20.44
N GLY A 157 -13.24 25.93 21.20
CA GLY A 157 -13.60 24.52 21.25
C GLY A 157 -14.05 23.97 19.90
N SER A 158 -14.76 24.74 19.07
CA SER A 158 -15.38 24.27 17.83
C SER A 158 -14.39 23.64 16.82
N LEU A 159 -13.10 23.94 16.88
CA LEU A 159 -12.12 23.45 15.90
C LEU A 159 -11.87 21.93 15.94
N TRP A 160 -12.26 21.23 17.01
CA TRP A 160 -11.93 19.81 17.23
C TRP A 160 -12.48 18.86 16.15
N THR A 161 -13.57 19.23 15.47
CA THR A 161 -14.25 18.39 14.47
C THR A 161 -13.59 18.41 13.10
N ILE A 162 -12.88 19.50 12.76
CA ILE A 162 -12.32 19.74 11.43
C ILE A 162 -11.30 18.67 11.03
N PRO A 163 -10.36 18.24 11.91
CA PRO A 163 -9.45 17.13 11.59
C PRO A 163 -10.17 15.82 11.25
N ILE A 164 -11.30 15.54 11.93
CA ILE A 164 -12.10 14.33 11.69
C ILE A 164 -12.76 14.44 10.31
N GLU A 165 -13.35 15.60 10.00
CA GLU A 165 -13.98 15.85 8.70
C GLU A 165 -12.97 15.68 7.54
N VAL A 166 -11.77 16.26 7.67
CA VAL A 166 -10.72 16.13 6.64
C VAL A 166 -10.27 14.68 6.48
N ARG A 167 -10.16 13.89 7.56
CA ARG A 167 -9.87 12.44 7.48
C ARG A 167 -10.95 11.69 6.71
N CYS A 168 -12.23 11.99 6.93
CA CYS A 168 -13.33 11.42 6.15
C CYS A 168 -13.21 11.76 4.66
N TYR A 169 -12.81 12.98 4.33
CA TYR A 169 -12.61 13.40 2.93
C TYR A 169 -11.46 12.66 2.26
N ILE A 170 -10.35 12.48 2.95
CA ILE A 170 -9.19 11.72 2.46
C ILE A 170 -9.60 10.26 2.26
N ALA A 171 -10.27 9.64 3.23
CA ALA A 171 -10.73 8.25 3.14
C ALA A 171 -11.65 8.04 1.93
N LEU A 172 -12.63 8.93 1.73
CA LEU A 172 -13.53 8.85 0.57
C LEU A 172 -12.79 9.12 -0.76
N GLY A 173 -11.85 10.05 -0.79
CA GLY A 173 -11.02 10.35 -1.96
C GLY A 173 -10.12 9.17 -2.37
N LEU A 174 -9.53 8.48 -1.39
CA LEU A 174 -8.75 7.25 -1.61
C LEU A 174 -9.64 6.10 -2.08
N ALA A 175 -10.82 5.92 -1.47
CA ALA A 175 -11.83 4.97 -1.94
C ALA A 175 -12.23 5.25 -3.40
N GLY A 176 -12.35 6.54 -3.76
CA GLY A 176 -12.55 6.98 -5.13
C GLY A 176 -11.39 6.62 -6.07
N LEU A 177 -10.15 6.84 -5.64
CA LEU A 177 -8.94 6.56 -6.41
C LEU A 177 -8.80 5.08 -6.78
N ILE A 178 -9.07 4.17 -5.82
CA ILE A 178 -9.04 2.71 -6.06
C ILE A 178 -10.26 2.22 -6.84
N GLY A 179 -11.22 3.11 -7.14
CA GLY A 179 -12.43 2.79 -7.89
C GLY A 179 -13.54 2.13 -7.07
N LEU A 180 -13.43 2.08 -5.74
CA LEU A 180 -14.45 1.50 -4.86
C LEU A 180 -15.81 2.21 -5.03
N LEU A 181 -15.78 3.54 -5.21
CA LEU A 181 -16.99 4.34 -5.43
C LEU A 181 -17.72 4.02 -6.75
N LYS A 182 -17.09 3.30 -7.69
CA LYS A 182 -17.73 2.84 -8.92
C LYS A 182 -18.61 1.60 -8.70
N TYR A 183 -18.23 0.74 -7.76
CA TYR A 183 -18.89 -0.53 -7.49
C TYR A 183 -19.82 -0.41 -6.28
N ARG A 184 -21.04 0.09 -6.54
CA ARG A 184 -22.07 0.33 -5.51
C ARG A 184 -22.24 -0.79 -4.47
N PRO A 185 -22.37 -2.09 -4.84
CA PRO A 185 -22.55 -3.14 -3.84
C PRO A 185 -21.32 -3.32 -2.94
N VAL A 186 -20.11 -3.20 -3.50
CA VAL A 186 -18.87 -3.32 -2.73
C VAL A 186 -18.70 -2.14 -1.79
N LEU A 187 -19.04 -0.92 -2.24
CA LEU A 187 -19.06 0.27 -1.39
C LEU A 187 -20.04 0.11 -0.22
N LEU A 188 -21.28 -0.31 -0.50
CA LEU A 188 -22.30 -0.50 0.53
C LEU A 188 -21.91 -1.61 1.51
N LEU A 189 -21.35 -2.72 1.02
CA LEU A 189 -20.81 -3.78 1.88
C LEU A 189 -19.67 -3.25 2.76
N SER A 190 -18.76 -2.47 2.20
CA SER A 190 -17.65 -1.86 2.97
C SER A 190 -18.17 -0.91 4.05
N ILE A 191 -19.17 -0.08 3.72
CA ILE A 191 -19.83 0.81 4.69
C ILE A 191 -20.54 -0.02 5.76
N ALA A 192 -21.26 -1.08 5.38
CA ALA A 192 -21.95 -1.96 6.32
C ALA A 192 -20.98 -2.66 7.28
N VAL A 193 -19.83 -3.14 6.78
CA VAL A 193 -18.76 -3.73 7.60
C VAL A 193 -18.18 -2.71 8.58
N LEU A 194 -17.93 -1.47 8.13
CA LEU A 194 -17.39 -0.41 8.99
C LEU A 194 -18.39 0.05 10.06
N ILE A 195 -19.66 0.21 9.69
CA ILE A 195 -20.74 0.53 10.65
C ILE A 195 -20.94 -0.64 11.61
N GLY A 196 -20.96 -1.89 11.13
CA GLY A 196 -21.06 -3.08 11.98
C GLY A 196 -19.90 -3.20 12.96
N TRP A 197 -18.67 -2.94 12.51
CA TRP A 197 -17.50 -2.86 13.38
C TRP A 197 -17.64 -1.77 14.45
N PHE A 198 -18.12 -0.57 14.07
CA PHE A 198 -18.41 0.50 15.02
C PHE A 198 -19.46 0.07 16.06
N LEU A 199 -20.57 -0.53 15.60
CA LEU A 199 -21.66 -0.99 16.46
C LEU A 199 -21.21 -2.01 17.52
N VAL A 200 -20.24 -2.87 17.19
CA VAL A 200 -19.71 -3.90 18.11
C VAL A 200 -18.59 -3.37 19.01
N ARG A 201 -17.68 -2.56 18.48
CA ARG A 201 -16.42 -2.20 19.17
C ARG A 201 -16.40 -0.82 19.79
N SER A 202 -17.32 0.07 19.42
CA SER A 202 -17.22 1.51 19.76
C SER A 202 -18.56 2.20 19.95
N ASN A 203 -19.64 1.43 19.96
CA ASN A 203 -20.97 1.93 20.19
C ASN A 203 -21.14 2.32 21.66
N PRO A 204 -21.59 3.54 21.97
CA PRO A 204 -21.87 3.93 23.34
C PRO A 204 -22.90 3.03 24.03
N ASP A 205 -23.89 2.50 23.28
CA ASP A 205 -24.90 1.58 23.82
C ASP A 205 -24.29 0.26 24.34
N VAL A 206 -23.11 -0.14 23.84
CA VAL A 206 -22.40 -1.39 24.21
C VAL A 206 -21.23 -1.12 25.16
N THR A 207 -20.48 -0.06 24.91
CA THR A 207 -19.20 0.23 25.58
C THR A 207 -19.32 1.23 26.73
N GLY A 208 -20.47 1.92 26.87
CA GLY A 208 -20.70 2.96 27.86
C GLY A 208 -19.87 4.24 27.68
N THR A 209 -19.04 4.33 26.63
CA THR A 209 -18.16 5.48 26.38
C THR A 209 -18.30 5.96 24.93
N VAL A 210 -18.28 7.29 24.75
CA VAL A 210 -18.47 7.90 23.44
C VAL A 210 -17.13 8.17 22.76
N HIS A 211 -16.87 7.46 21.66
CA HIS A 211 -15.71 7.71 20.80
C HIS A 211 -16.09 8.64 19.63
N HIS A 212 -16.10 9.96 19.88
CA HIS A 212 -16.58 10.97 18.93
C HIS A 212 -16.02 10.84 17.51
N GLY A 213 -14.72 10.55 17.35
CA GLY A 213 -14.12 10.38 16.03
C GLY A 213 -14.71 9.22 15.21
N ARG A 214 -15.04 8.10 15.87
CA ARG A 214 -15.61 6.90 15.22
C ARG A 214 -17.10 7.09 14.95
N GLU A 215 -17.82 7.66 15.91
CA GLU A 215 -19.25 7.95 15.80
C GLU A 215 -19.54 8.92 14.65
N LEU A 216 -18.87 10.09 14.62
CA LEU A 216 -19.04 11.07 13.54
C LEU A 216 -18.68 10.49 12.16
N SER A 217 -17.66 9.63 12.10
CA SER A 217 -17.31 8.90 10.88
C SER A 217 -18.43 7.94 10.43
N ALA A 218 -19.10 7.26 11.37
CA ALA A 218 -20.24 6.39 11.05
C ALA A 218 -21.42 7.19 10.47
N PHE A 219 -21.74 8.35 11.05
CA PHE A 219 -22.76 9.26 10.51
C PHE A 219 -22.40 9.80 9.11
N PHE A 220 -21.14 10.11 8.86
CA PHE A 220 -20.65 10.46 7.52
C PHE A 220 -20.81 9.31 6.52
N LEU A 221 -20.45 8.09 6.91
CA LEU A 221 -20.61 6.91 6.05
C LEU A 221 -22.09 6.60 5.78
N ALA A 222 -22.98 6.80 6.76
CA ALA A 222 -24.42 6.69 6.57
C ALA A 222 -24.94 7.69 5.53
N GLY A 223 -24.49 8.96 5.59
CA GLY A 223 -24.78 9.97 4.57
C GLY A 223 -24.28 9.56 3.18
N ALA A 224 -23.07 9.01 3.08
CA ALA A 224 -22.51 8.52 1.82
C ALA A 224 -23.28 7.31 1.25
N ALA A 225 -23.74 6.40 2.10
CA ALA A 225 -24.61 5.28 1.72
C ALA A 225 -25.96 5.77 1.18
N LEU A 226 -26.58 6.75 1.86
CA LEU A 226 -27.84 7.36 1.42
C LEU A 226 -27.73 8.03 0.05
N TYR A 227 -26.59 8.66 -0.28
CA TYR A 227 -26.35 9.15 -1.64
C TYR A 227 -26.30 8.01 -2.67
N THR A 228 -25.63 6.92 -2.33
CA THR A 228 -25.52 5.75 -3.23
C THR A 228 -26.88 5.07 -3.47
N LEU A 229 -27.74 5.10 -2.44
CA LEU A 229 -29.10 4.54 -2.46
C LEU A 229 -30.17 5.53 -2.95
N GLU A 230 -29.79 6.77 -3.26
CA GLU A 230 -30.69 7.85 -3.71
C GLU A 230 -31.67 7.44 -4.81
N PRO A 231 -31.28 6.71 -5.86
CA PRO A 231 -32.21 6.30 -6.91
C PRO A 231 -33.35 5.38 -6.41
N TYR A 232 -33.17 4.69 -5.28
CA TYR A 232 -34.14 3.73 -4.75
C TYR A 232 -35.10 4.40 -3.76
N TRP A 233 -34.57 5.12 -2.77
CA TRP A 233 -35.41 5.71 -1.73
C TRP A 233 -36.19 6.93 -2.24
N ARG A 234 -35.68 7.69 -3.22
CA ARG A 234 -36.45 8.79 -3.85
C ARG A 234 -37.66 8.31 -4.63
N ARG A 235 -37.65 7.09 -5.16
CA ARG A 235 -38.79 6.52 -5.89
C ARG A 235 -39.93 6.13 -4.94
N ARG A 236 -39.61 5.77 -3.69
CA ARG A 236 -40.58 5.30 -2.69
C ARG A 236 -40.29 5.93 -1.31
N PRO A 237 -40.37 7.26 -1.17
CA PRO A 237 -39.91 7.96 0.04
C PRO A 237 -40.74 7.60 1.28
N VAL A 238 -42.05 7.39 1.12
CA VAL A 238 -42.96 7.01 2.22
C VAL A 238 -42.64 5.61 2.74
N LEU A 239 -42.37 4.65 1.86
CA LEU A 239 -42.02 3.28 2.25
C LEU A 239 -40.70 3.25 3.02
N TRP A 240 -39.67 3.93 2.50
CA TRP A 240 -38.37 4.02 3.17
C TRP A 240 -38.44 4.79 4.49
N GLY A 241 -39.15 5.92 4.50
CA GLY A 241 -39.38 6.70 5.71
C GLY A 241 -40.14 5.92 6.78
N GLY A 242 -41.19 5.21 6.40
CA GLY A 242 -41.96 4.35 7.31
C GLY A 242 -41.15 3.18 7.85
N ALA A 243 -40.39 2.48 7.00
CA ALA A 243 -39.54 1.37 7.41
C ALA A 243 -38.41 1.82 8.35
N ILE A 244 -37.73 2.93 8.02
CA ILE A 244 -36.66 3.50 8.86
C ILE A 244 -37.23 4.05 10.16
N ALA A 245 -38.39 4.71 10.14
CA ALA A 245 -39.07 5.17 11.36
C ALA A 245 -39.41 4.01 12.29
N LEU A 246 -40.02 2.94 11.76
CA LEU A 246 -40.39 1.76 12.52
C LEU A 246 -39.16 1.06 13.10
N ALA A 247 -38.11 0.88 12.30
CA ALA A 247 -36.86 0.28 12.76
C ALA A 247 -36.17 1.16 13.82
N THR A 248 -36.18 2.48 13.65
CA THR A 248 -35.66 3.43 14.64
C THR A 248 -36.44 3.33 15.96
N ALA A 249 -37.77 3.28 15.90
CA ALA A 249 -38.62 3.14 17.08
C ALA A 249 -38.40 1.80 17.80
N ALA A 250 -38.24 0.70 17.06
CA ALA A 250 -37.95 -0.62 17.62
C ALA A 250 -36.59 -0.67 18.33
N VAL A 251 -35.53 -0.17 17.68
CA VAL A 251 -34.17 -0.10 18.26
C VAL A 251 -34.14 0.82 19.47
N TRP A 252 -34.89 1.93 19.43
CA TRP A 252 -35.05 2.84 20.56
C TRP A 252 -35.74 2.16 21.74
N ALA A 253 -36.86 1.46 21.50
CA ALA A 253 -37.60 0.74 22.52
C ALA A 253 -36.76 -0.38 23.16
N ALA A 254 -35.83 -0.97 22.42
CA ALA A 254 -34.87 -1.95 22.92
C ALA A 254 -33.76 -1.35 23.82
N GLY A 255 -33.71 -0.03 23.99
CA GLY A 255 -32.72 0.68 24.81
C GLY A 255 -31.44 1.12 24.07
N TRP A 256 -31.33 0.85 22.76
CA TRP A 256 -30.15 1.15 21.95
C TRP A 256 -30.26 2.55 21.34
N ARG A 257 -30.19 3.57 22.21
CA ARG A 257 -30.55 4.94 21.87
C ARG A 257 -29.59 5.58 20.86
N HIS A 258 -28.28 5.38 20.99
CA HIS A 258 -27.30 5.91 20.02
C HIS A 258 -27.42 5.23 18.66
N SER A 259 -27.68 3.92 18.66
CA SER A 259 -27.89 3.12 17.45
C SER A 259 -29.15 3.53 16.71
N ALA A 260 -30.23 3.83 17.45
CA ALA A 260 -31.46 4.36 16.88
C ALA A 260 -31.24 5.72 16.21
N LEU A 261 -30.45 6.62 16.81
CA LEU A 261 -30.08 7.88 16.16
C LEU A 261 -29.27 7.68 14.88
N LEU A 262 -28.28 6.77 14.89
CA LEU A 262 -27.49 6.45 13.69
C LEU A 262 -28.36 5.89 12.55
N LEU A 263 -29.42 5.16 12.88
CA LEU A 263 -30.34 4.60 11.90
C LEU A 263 -31.30 5.66 11.32
N GLY A 264 -31.97 6.43 12.19
CA GLY A 264 -33.04 7.33 11.78
C GLY A 264 -32.56 8.71 11.32
N LEU A 265 -31.68 9.34 12.09
CA LEU A 265 -31.29 10.74 11.89
C LEU A 265 -30.74 11.01 10.48
N PRO A 266 -29.83 10.18 9.91
CA PRO A 266 -29.29 10.44 8.58
C PRO A 266 -30.37 10.52 7.51
N PHE A 267 -31.34 9.60 7.53
CA PHE A 267 -32.38 9.54 6.51
C PHE A 267 -33.27 10.77 6.55
N PHE A 268 -33.79 11.16 7.72
CA PHE A 268 -34.70 12.29 7.84
C PHE A 268 -34.05 13.62 7.53
N ILE A 269 -32.78 13.82 7.94
CA ILE A 269 -32.01 15.02 7.63
C ILE A 269 -31.73 15.14 6.13
N ILE A 270 -31.30 14.05 5.48
CA ILE A 270 -31.08 14.05 4.03
C ILE A 270 -32.39 14.23 3.29
N TYR A 271 -33.46 13.54 3.70
CA TYR A 271 -34.78 13.68 3.10
C TYR A 271 -35.26 15.12 3.15
N ALA A 272 -35.25 15.75 4.33
CA ALA A 272 -35.63 17.14 4.54
C ALA A 272 -34.75 18.12 3.72
N GLY A 273 -33.43 17.86 3.68
CA GLY A 273 -32.48 18.67 2.92
C GLY A 273 -32.69 18.61 1.41
N THR A 274 -33.14 17.45 0.90
CA THR A 274 -33.43 17.27 -0.53
C THR A 274 -34.78 17.83 -0.99
N GLN A 275 -35.65 18.24 -0.06
CA GLN A 275 -36.91 18.91 -0.39
C GLN A 275 -36.67 20.36 -0.84
N THR A 276 -37.67 20.91 -1.54
CA THR A 276 -37.63 22.27 -2.08
C THR A 276 -38.79 23.10 -1.54
N THR A 277 -38.69 23.56 -0.29
CA THR A 277 -39.78 24.31 0.36
C THR A 277 -39.65 25.81 0.04
N ALA A 278 -40.74 26.47 -0.39
CA ALA A 278 -40.70 27.80 -0.99
C ALA A 278 -39.97 28.88 -0.16
N TYR A 279 -40.16 28.89 1.17
CA TYR A 279 -39.53 29.85 2.08
C TYR A 279 -38.14 29.38 2.56
N ILE A 280 -37.98 28.09 2.87
CA ILE A 280 -36.74 27.50 3.41
C ILE A 280 -35.62 27.50 2.37
N ARG A 281 -35.95 27.21 1.11
CA ARG A 281 -35.01 27.24 -0.02
C ARG A 281 -34.37 28.62 -0.24
N ARG A 282 -35.01 29.69 0.26
CA ARG A 282 -34.50 31.07 0.16
C ARG A 282 -33.51 31.41 1.27
N ALA A 283 -33.28 30.55 2.26
CA ALA A 283 -32.33 30.82 3.34
C ALA A 283 -30.90 31.08 2.83
N GLY A 284 -30.50 30.41 1.75
CA GLY A 284 -29.19 30.62 1.11
C GLY A 284 -29.11 31.82 0.15
N ARG A 285 -30.16 32.66 0.04
CA ARG A 285 -30.21 33.77 -0.95
C ARG A 285 -29.07 34.78 -0.79
N TRP A 286 -28.55 34.93 0.43
CA TRP A 286 -27.45 35.83 0.74
C TRP A 286 -26.10 35.10 0.90
N GLY A 287 -26.07 33.77 0.85
CA GLY A 287 -24.86 32.97 1.06
C GLY A 287 -25.04 31.79 2.00
N ASP A 288 -23.93 31.08 2.27
CA ASP A 288 -23.84 30.01 3.27
C ASP A 288 -22.91 30.44 4.43
N PRO A 289 -23.41 31.22 5.41
CA PRO A 289 -22.60 31.68 6.55
C PRO A 289 -22.35 30.57 7.59
N SER A 290 -22.90 29.36 7.41
CA SER A 290 -22.91 28.32 8.44
C SER A 290 -21.51 27.94 8.95
N TYR A 291 -20.53 27.90 8.04
CA TYR A 291 -19.14 27.59 8.40
C TYR A 291 -18.49 28.73 9.19
N GLY A 292 -18.71 29.98 8.79
CA GLY A 292 -18.28 31.16 9.55
C GLY A 292 -18.91 31.19 10.95
N ILE A 293 -20.22 30.95 11.07
CA ILE A 293 -20.90 30.90 12.37
C ILE A 293 -20.24 29.84 13.26
N TYR A 294 -19.98 28.65 12.72
CA TYR A 294 -19.33 27.57 13.45
C TYR A 294 -17.91 27.93 13.95
N LEU A 295 -17.10 28.57 13.10
CA LEU A 295 -15.71 28.92 13.40
C LEU A 295 -15.58 30.07 14.42
N PHE A 296 -16.41 31.12 14.28
CA PHE A 296 -16.29 32.35 15.04
C PHE A 296 -17.12 32.36 16.33
N ALA A 297 -18.16 31.53 16.45
CA ALA A 297 -19.07 31.55 17.61
C ALA A 297 -18.33 31.46 18.96
N PHE A 298 -17.48 30.44 19.13
CA PHE A 298 -16.83 30.16 20.41
C PHE A 298 -15.93 31.32 20.92
N PRO A 299 -14.96 31.84 20.13
CA PRO A 299 -14.12 32.94 20.60
C PRO A 299 -14.90 34.24 20.81
N ILE A 300 -15.94 34.51 20.01
CA ILE A 300 -16.80 35.68 20.21
C ILE A 300 -17.60 35.55 21.50
N GLN A 301 -18.20 34.39 21.75
CA GLN A 301 -18.96 34.12 22.98
C GLN A 301 -18.09 34.30 24.23
N GLN A 302 -16.89 33.74 24.24
CA GLN A 302 -15.93 33.94 25.33
C GLN A 302 -15.58 35.41 25.55
N THR A 303 -15.38 36.18 24.47
CA THR A 303 -15.08 37.61 24.56
C THR A 303 -16.26 38.40 25.13
N VAL A 304 -17.48 38.15 24.64
CA VAL A 304 -18.69 38.82 25.14
C VAL A 304 -18.95 38.46 26.60
N ILE A 305 -18.70 37.21 26.99
CA ILE A 305 -18.81 36.76 28.38
C ILE A 305 -17.78 37.46 29.27
N GLN A 306 -16.54 37.61 28.81
CA GLN A 306 -15.48 38.28 29.60
C GLN A 306 -15.86 39.70 30.03
N TYR A 307 -16.53 40.45 29.15
CA TYR A 307 -16.90 41.85 29.43
C TYR A 307 -18.34 42.04 29.94
N GLY A 308 -19.24 41.10 29.64
CA GLY A 308 -20.67 41.26 29.88
C GLY A 308 -21.27 40.34 30.95
N TRP A 309 -20.54 39.32 31.41
CA TRP A 309 -21.04 38.35 32.40
C TRP A 309 -20.53 38.68 33.81
N PRO A 310 -21.39 38.62 34.86
CA PRO A 310 -22.80 38.21 34.86
C PRO A 310 -23.82 39.33 34.61
N GLN A 311 -23.40 40.58 34.42
CA GLN A 311 -24.27 41.77 34.48
C GLN A 311 -25.34 41.82 33.38
N LEU A 312 -25.03 41.37 32.15
CA LEU A 312 -25.98 41.31 31.04
C LEU A 312 -26.84 40.03 31.05
N GLY A 313 -26.56 39.10 31.97
CA GLY A 313 -27.23 37.81 32.07
C GLY A 313 -27.03 36.91 30.83
N PHE A 314 -27.71 35.76 30.85
CA PHE A 314 -27.58 34.74 29.79
C PHE A 314 -28.13 35.24 28.46
N ALA A 315 -29.34 35.80 28.46
CA ALA A 315 -30.01 36.26 27.25
C ALA A 315 -29.27 37.45 26.60
N GLY A 316 -28.79 38.42 27.38
CA GLY A 316 -28.07 39.57 26.86
C GLY A 316 -26.76 39.18 26.20
N THR A 317 -25.94 38.36 26.88
CA THR A 317 -24.67 37.85 26.32
C THR A 317 -24.89 36.96 25.09
N LEU A 318 -25.96 36.14 25.07
CA LEU A 318 -26.30 35.30 23.92
C LEU A 318 -26.68 36.12 22.69
N CYS A 319 -27.58 37.11 22.85
CA CYS A 319 -28.05 37.95 21.75
C CYS A 319 -26.90 38.76 21.13
N ILE A 320 -26.02 39.33 21.95
CA ILE A 320 -24.84 40.07 21.48
C ILE A 320 -23.89 39.13 20.75
N SER A 321 -23.60 37.96 21.33
CA SER A 321 -22.71 36.96 20.71
C SER A 321 -23.26 36.49 19.37
N LEU A 322 -24.56 36.21 19.29
CA LEU A 322 -25.23 35.80 18.06
C LEU A 322 -25.15 36.90 17.00
N ALA A 323 -25.47 38.15 17.35
CA ALA A 323 -25.43 39.28 16.42
C ALA A 323 -24.03 39.50 15.83
N ILE A 324 -23.00 39.54 16.69
CA ILE A 324 -21.60 39.73 16.27
C ILE A 324 -21.14 38.54 15.42
N THR A 325 -21.42 37.31 15.86
CA THR A 325 -21.02 36.10 15.14
C THR A 325 -21.65 36.04 13.76
N VAL A 326 -22.95 36.33 13.63
CA VAL A 326 -23.65 36.32 12.35
C VAL A 326 -23.08 37.40 11.42
N ALA A 327 -22.84 38.61 11.92
CA ALA A 327 -22.23 39.69 11.14
C ALA A 327 -20.84 39.30 10.59
N LEU A 328 -19.97 38.77 11.46
CA LEU A 328 -18.62 38.33 11.07
C LEU A 328 -18.66 37.10 10.15
N ALA A 329 -19.60 36.18 10.34
CA ALA A 329 -19.78 35.02 9.47
C ALA A 329 -20.20 35.43 8.06
N TYR A 330 -21.12 36.38 7.91
CA TYR A 330 -21.48 36.93 6.60
C TYR A 330 -20.31 37.71 5.97
N ALA A 331 -19.57 38.49 6.75
CA ALA A 331 -18.36 39.16 6.26
C ALA A 331 -17.32 38.15 5.75
N SER A 332 -17.01 37.11 6.53
CA SER A 332 -16.14 36.00 6.14
C SER A 332 -16.62 35.31 4.87
N TRP A 333 -17.93 35.03 4.78
CA TRP A 333 -18.51 34.42 3.60
C TRP A 333 -18.27 35.27 2.34
N HIS A 334 -18.56 36.57 2.39
CA HIS A 334 -18.46 37.43 1.20
C HIS A 334 -17.02 37.81 0.82
N LEU A 335 -16.16 38.01 1.81
CA LEU A 335 -14.78 38.47 1.63
C LEU A 335 -13.81 37.32 1.37
N VAL A 336 -14.04 36.15 1.98
CA VAL A 336 -13.08 35.04 2.01
C VAL A 336 -13.64 33.83 1.28
N GLU A 337 -14.69 33.20 1.82
CA GLU A 337 -15.16 31.89 1.33
C GLU A 337 -15.69 31.97 -0.10
N LYS A 338 -16.57 32.92 -0.40
CA LYS A 338 -17.15 33.12 -1.74
C LYS A 338 -16.07 33.43 -2.77
N GLN A 339 -15.03 34.19 -2.40
CA GLN A 339 -13.92 34.50 -3.30
C GLN A 339 -13.04 33.28 -3.55
N ALA A 340 -12.70 32.54 -2.49
CA ALA A 340 -11.94 31.29 -2.61
C ALA A 340 -12.68 30.25 -3.47
N LEU A 341 -13.99 30.14 -3.31
CA LEU A 341 -14.83 29.23 -4.09
C LEU A 341 -14.94 29.61 -5.58
N LYS A 342 -14.58 30.83 -6.00
CA LYS A 342 -14.47 31.18 -7.44
C LYS A 342 -13.33 30.43 -8.12
N PHE A 343 -12.30 30.03 -7.38
CA PHE A 343 -11.17 29.23 -7.91
C PHE A 343 -11.48 27.74 -8.00
N LYS A 344 -12.74 27.34 -7.76
CA LYS A 344 -13.16 25.94 -7.81
C LYS A 344 -12.87 25.36 -9.19
N PRO A 345 -12.12 24.25 -9.29
CA PRO A 345 -11.87 23.62 -10.57
C PRO A 345 -13.17 23.03 -11.13
N SER A 346 -13.50 23.44 -12.36
CA SER A 346 -14.61 22.92 -13.15
C SER A 346 -14.08 21.95 -14.23
N SER A 347 -14.91 21.01 -14.69
CA SER A 347 -14.56 20.15 -15.82
C SER A 347 -14.45 20.92 -17.14
N SER A 348 -15.16 22.05 -17.27
CA SER A 348 -15.22 22.91 -18.47
C SER A 348 -14.26 24.10 -18.43
N GLN A 349 -13.87 24.57 -17.23
CA GLN A 349 -13.00 25.74 -17.09
C GLN A 349 -11.54 25.30 -17.08
N ALA A 350 -10.84 25.57 -18.19
CA ALA A 350 -9.39 25.51 -18.23
C ALA A 350 -8.83 26.55 -17.25
N TRP A 351 -8.42 26.10 -16.07
CA TRP A 351 -7.60 26.86 -15.12
C TRP A 351 -6.44 27.55 -15.86
N PHE A 352 -5.97 28.73 -15.41
CA PHE A 352 -4.79 29.38 -16.01
C PHE A 352 -3.55 28.48 -15.92
N GLY A 353 -3.47 27.60 -14.92
CA GLY A 353 -2.52 26.49 -14.88
C GLY A 353 -3.00 25.19 -15.54
N ALA A 354 -4.25 25.06 -16.00
CA ALA A 354 -4.69 23.95 -16.85
C ALA A 354 -4.13 24.09 -18.26
N SER A 355 -3.78 25.28 -18.75
CA SER A 355 -2.92 25.37 -19.94
C SER A 355 -1.57 24.74 -19.63
N ALA A 356 -0.89 25.15 -18.54
CA ALA A 356 0.40 24.60 -18.15
C ALA A 356 0.37 23.10 -17.78
N VAL A 357 -0.67 22.62 -17.11
CA VAL A 357 -0.87 21.22 -16.71
C VAL A 357 -1.42 20.39 -17.88
N ARG A 358 -2.26 20.93 -18.75
CA ARG A 358 -2.66 20.24 -19.99
C ARG A 358 -1.47 20.17 -20.92
N THR A 359 -0.67 21.23 -21.05
CA THR A 359 0.60 21.29 -21.80
C THR A 359 1.64 20.37 -21.19
N ALA A 360 1.79 20.33 -19.86
CA ALA A 360 2.68 19.40 -19.17
C ALA A 360 2.16 17.97 -19.31
N LYS A 361 0.84 17.75 -19.32
CA LYS A 361 0.24 16.44 -19.56
C LYS A 361 0.38 16.01 -21.02
N THR A 362 0.22 16.89 -22.01
CA THR A 362 0.50 16.58 -23.42
C THR A 362 1.99 16.38 -23.63
N ARG A 363 2.85 17.21 -23.04
CA ARG A 363 4.31 17.02 -23.07
C ARG A 363 4.73 15.72 -22.42
N PHE A 364 4.19 15.39 -21.25
CA PHE A 364 4.44 14.13 -20.56
C PHE A 364 3.96 12.95 -21.40
N LEU A 365 2.73 13.00 -21.93
CA LEU A 365 2.18 11.98 -22.83
C LEU A 365 2.94 11.86 -24.15
N ALA A 366 3.65 12.90 -24.57
CA ALA A 366 4.49 12.95 -25.77
C ALA A 366 5.96 12.59 -25.50
N LEU A 367 6.32 12.21 -24.26
CA LEU A 367 7.67 11.77 -23.94
C LEU A 367 8.01 10.47 -24.68
N THR A 368 9.28 10.34 -25.07
CA THR A 368 9.81 9.12 -25.69
C THR A 368 10.00 8.03 -24.63
N GLU A 369 10.10 6.76 -25.07
CA GLU A 369 10.38 5.62 -24.18
C GLU A 369 11.67 5.83 -23.36
N LEU A 370 12.69 6.46 -23.96
CA LEU A 370 13.94 6.79 -23.30
C LEU A 370 13.78 7.85 -22.20
N GLN A 371 12.94 8.87 -22.45
CA GLN A 371 12.65 9.90 -21.44
C GLN A 371 11.87 9.32 -20.26
N TYR A 372 10.86 8.48 -20.53
CA TYR A 372 10.18 7.75 -19.47
C TYR A 372 11.12 6.84 -18.69
N PHE A 373 12.02 6.14 -19.37
CA PHE A 373 13.04 5.31 -18.73
C PHE A 373 13.94 6.13 -17.80
N ALA A 374 14.49 7.26 -18.26
CA ALA A 374 15.32 8.14 -17.43
C ALA A 374 14.57 8.67 -16.19
N ILE A 375 13.32 9.10 -16.34
CA ILE A 375 12.51 9.61 -15.22
C ILE A 375 12.25 8.50 -14.19
N VAL A 376 11.81 7.32 -14.66
CA VAL A 376 11.50 6.21 -13.76
C VAL A 376 12.77 5.66 -13.11
N LEU A 377 13.87 5.56 -13.85
CA LEU A 377 15.17 5.13 -13.33
C LEU A 377 15.67 6.10 -12.26
N GLY A 378 15.60 7.41 -12.51
CA GLY A 378 15.97 8.42 -11.52
C GLY A 378 15.14 8.31 -10.25
N PHE A 379 13.82 8.13 -10.39
CA PHE A 379 12.93 7.97 -9.24
C PHE A 379 13.22 6.71 -8.41
N ILE A 380 13.32 5.55 -9.06
CA ILE A 380 13.65 4.29 -8.38
C ILE A 380 15.06 4.37 -7.76
N GLY A 381 16.02 4.93 -8.49
CA GLY A 381 17.39 5.13 -8.06
C GLY A 381 17.50 5.97 -6.79
N VAL A 382 16.72 7.05 -6.67
CA VAL A 382 16.67 7.86 -5.43
C VAL A 382 16.16 7.04 -4.24
N VAL A 383 15.12 6.24 -4.42
CA VAL A 383 14.58 5.39 -3.33
C VAL A 383 15.57 4.31 -2.93
N TYR A 384 16.20 3.66 -3.92
CA TYR A 384 17.20 2.61 -3.71
C TYR A 384 18.45 3.16 -3.03
N ALA A 385 18.92 4.34 -3.44
CA ALA A 385 20.03 5.02 -2.79
C ALA A 385 19.69 5.42 -1.35
N ALA A 386 18.50 5.97 -1.10
CA ALA A 386 18.05 6.31 0.25
C ALA A 386 18.02 5.07 1.17
N TRP A 387 17.60 3.92 0.63
CA TRP A 387 17.63 2.65 1.35
C TRP A 387 19.06 2.16 1.61
N LEU A 388 19.95 2.20 0.62
CA LEU A 388 21.34 1.82 0.79
C LEU A 388 22.05 2.70 1.83
N VAL A 389 21.77 4.01 1.85
CA VAL A 389 22.27 4.95 2.87
C VAL A 389 21.72 4.64 4.27
N ALA A 390 20.47 4.19 4.38
CA ALA A 390 19.89 3.76 5.66
C ALA A 390 20.48 2.43 6.16
N SER A 391 20.87 1.55 5.25
CA SER A 391 21.35 0.19 5.54
C SER A 391 22.84 0.02 5.22
N TRP A 392 23.62 1.10 5.23
CA TRP A 392 25.03 1.11 4.82
C TRP A 392 25.89 0.11 5.63
N PRO A 393 26.83 -0.63 5.00
CA PRO A 393 27.20 -0.65 3.56
C PRO A 393 26.29 -1.54 2.68
N GLY A 394 25.24 -2.10 3.27
CA GLY A 394 24.30 -3.03 2.65
C GLY A 394 23.91 -4.13 3.64
N ILE A 395 23.07 -5.07 3.21
CA ILE A 395 22.55 -6.13 4.08
C ILE A 395 23.36 -7.41 3.89
N LEU A 396 23.93 -7.92 4.98
CA LEU A 396 24.65 -9.19 5.00
C LEU A 396 24.00 -10.18 5.96
N GLY A 397 24.06 -11.45 5.59
CA GLY A 397 23.75 -12.57 6.49
C GLY A 397 24.61 -13.78 6.17
N GLN A 398 24.20 -14.97 6.60
CA GLN A 398 25.02 -16.17 6.52
C GLN A 398 25.43 -16.54 5.09
N ASP A 399 24.52 -16.42 4.13
CA ASP A 399 24.84 -16.66 2.71
C ASP A 399 25.85 -15.65 2.15
N SER A 400 25.85 -14.41 2.65
CA SER A 400 26.83 -13.39 2.28
C SER A 400 28.19 -13.72 2.91
N LEU A 401 28.19 -14.14 4.17
CA LEU A 401 29.41 -14.58 4.85
C LEU A 401 30.06 -15.75 4.11
N ALA A 402 29.29 -16.78 3.75
CA ALA A 402 29.81 -17.96 3.05
C ALA A 402 30.48 -17.59 1.72
N ILE A 403 29.86 -16.73 0.91
CA ILE A 403 30.46 -16.32 -0.38
C ILE A 403 31.66 -15.38 -0.19
N MET A 404 31.64 -14.51 0.83
CA MET A 404 32.78 -13.64 1.16
C MET A 404 33.96 -14.47 1.66
N LEU A 405 33.73 -15.46 2.52
CA LEU A 405 34.77 -16.39 2.98
C LEU A 405 35.33 -17.23 1.82
N GLU A 406 34.51 -17.65 0.86
CA GLU A 406 35.01 -18.35 -0.34
C GLU A 406 35.98 -17.44 -1.14
N VAL A 407 35.76 -16.12 -1.17
CA VAL A 407 36.69 -15.17 -1.80
C VAL A 407 37.92 -14.90 -0.91
N ASP A 408 37.72 -14.61 0.38
CA ASP A 408 38.78 -14.23 1.32
C ASP A 408 39.78 -15.37 1.60
N THR A 409 39.32 -16.62 1.49
CA THR A 409 40.13 -17.83 1.74
C THR A 409 40.64 -18.49 0.46
N ASP A 410 40.50 -17.83 -0.69
CA ASP A 410 40.84 -18.38 -2.01
C ASP A 410 40.25 -19.79 -2.21
N ARG A 411 38.96 -19.92 -1.89
CA ARG A 411 38.12 -21.12 -2.02
C ARG A 411 38.47 -22.32 -1.13
N VAL A 412 39.28 -22.13 -0.10
CA VAL A 412 39.41 -23.15 0.98
C VAL A 412 38.05 -23.37 1.65
N HIS A 413 37.32 -22.29 1.94
CA HIS A 413 35.90 -22.36 2.26
C HIS A 413 35.07 -22.38 0.98
N GLN A 414 34.07 -23.27 0.87
CA GLN A 414 33.22 -23.40 -0.32
C GLN A 414 31.75 -23.14 0.01
N ALA A 415 31.18 -22.06 -0.53
CA ALA A 415 29.79 -21.65 -0.26
C ALA A 415 28.75 -22.55 -0.95
N ASN A 416 29.17 -23.42 -1.88
CA ASN A 416 28.31 -24.28 -2.70
C ASN A 416 27.21 -23.51 -3.46
N LYS A 417 27.46 -22.24 -3.78
CA LYS A 417 26.62 -21.42 -4.66
C LYS A 417 27.00 -21.66 -6.12
N PRO A 418 26.18 -21.25 -7.11
CA PRO A 418 26.58 -21.38 -8.50
C PRO A 418 27.93 -20.71 -8.78
N ALA A 419 28.82 -21.35 -9.54
CA ALA A 419 30.16 -20.83 -9.85
C ALA A 419 30.16 -19.41 -10.43
N PHE A 420 29.14 -19.05 -11.21
CA PHE A 420 28.95 -17.70 -11.72
C PHE A 420 28.75 -16.66 -10.60
N TRP A 421 28.05 -17.02 -9.52
CA TRP A 421 27.86 -16.16 -8.37
C TRP A 421 29.17 -15.91 -7.62
N TYR A 422 30.02 -16.94 -7.51
CA TYR A 422 31.38 -16.78 -7.01
C TYR A 422 32.22 -15.85 -7.90
N LEU A 423 32.18 -16.04 -9.23
CA LEU A 423 32.87 -15.16 -10.17
C LEU A 423 32.42 -13.69 -10.04
N TYR A 424 31.12 -13.46 -9.86
CA TYR A 424 30.59 -12.12 -9.60
C TYR A 424 31.18 -11.52 -8.31
N ALA A 425 31.20 -12.29 -7.22
CA ALA A 425 31.77 -11.86 -5.94
C ALA A 425 33.27 -11.58 -6.06
N LEU A 426 34.02 -12.43 -6.76
CA LEU A 426 35.45 -12.26 -6.99
C LEU A 426 35.78 -10.98 -7.77
N LEU A 427 35.04 -10.71 -8.86
CA LEU A 427 35.27 -9.54 -9.72
C LEU A 427 34.84 -8.21 -9.07
N THR A 428 34.00 -8.25 -8.03
CA THR A 428 33.45 -7.05 -7.38
C THR A 428 34.02 -6.88 -5.98
N TYR A 429 33.61 -7.73 -5.04
CA TYR A 429 34.11 -7.73 -3.66
C TYR A 429 35.59 -8.11 -3.61
N GLY A 430 36.01 -9.19 -4.27
CA GLY A 430 37.43 -9.62 -4.25
C GLY A 430 38.39 -8.58 -4.83
N ALA A 431 37.97 -7.88 -5.90
CA ALA A 431 38.76 -6.83 -6.52
C ALA A 431 38.85 -5.52 -5.70
N THR A 432 37.90 -5.25 -4.82
CA THR A 432 37.79 -3.95 -4.13
C THR A 432 37.93 -4.04 -2.61
N GLY A 433 37.75 -5.22 -2.03
CA GLY A 433 37.57 -5.45 -0.60
C GLY A 433 36.30 -4.81 -0.01
N ARG A 434 35.41 -4.26 -0.85
CA ARG A 434 34.26 -3.45 -0.42
C ARG A 434 32.94 -4.14 -0.75
N VAL A 435 32.05 -4.21 0.24
CA VAL A 435 30.77 -4.92 0.14
C VAL A 435 29.71 -4.05 -0.53
N GLU A 436 29.79 -2.73 -0.40
CA GLU A 436 28.86 -1.81 -1.05
C GLU A 436 28.96 -1.85 -2.59
N VAL A 437 30.09 -2.30 -3.16
CA VAL A 437 30.33 -2.36 -4.62
C VAL A 437 29.42 -3.41 -5.30
N PRO A 438 29.48 -4.70 -4.94
CA PRO A 438 28.55 -5.68 -5.50
C PRO A 438 27.10 -5.31 -5.25
N ILE A 439 26.76 -4.81 -4.06
CA ILE A 439 25.39 -4.46 -3.70
C ILE A 439 24.88 -3.28 -4.55
N ALA A 440 25.66 -2.21 -4.69
CA ALA A 440 25.28 -1.05 -5.51
C ALA A 440 25.10 -1.45 -6.99
N LEU A 441 25.96 -2.32 -7.51
CA LEU A 441 25.83 -2.85 -8.88
C LEU A 441 24.54 -3.67 -9.02
N GLN A 442 24.22 -4.54 -8.06
CA GLN A 442 22.96 -5.29 -8.07
C GLN A 442 21.73 -4.36 -8.04
N MET A 443 21.73 -3.37 -7.15
CA MET A 443 20.66 -2.40 -7.02
C MET A 443 20.46 -1.60 -8.30
N LEU A 444 21.55 -1.18 -8.95
CA LEU A 444 21.51 -0.44 -10.21
C LEU A 444 20.93 -1.28 -11.35
N ILE A 445 21.33 -2.56 -11.45
CA ILE A 445 20.78 -3.50 -12.41
C ILE A 445 19.27 -3.70 -12.17
N CYS A 446 18.87 -3.94 -10.93
CA CYS A 446 17.47 -4.12 -10.56
C CYS A 446 16.64 -2.88 -10.89
N ALA A 447 17.14 -1.68 -10.58
CA ALA A 447 16.49 -0.42 -10.89
C ALA A 447 16.35 -0.20 -12.41
N ALA A 448 17.39 -0.49 -13.19
CA ALA A 448 17.37 -0.38 -14.65
C ALA A 448 16.34 -1.34 -15.28
N VAL A 449 16.29 -2.60 -14.83
CA VAL A 449 15.31 -3.58 -15.33
C VAL A 449 13.88 -3.18 -14.97
N CYS A 450 13.62 -2.76 -13.73
CA CYS A 450 12.31 -2.25 -13.33
C CYS A 450 11.91 -1.03 -14.15
N ALA A 451 12.81 -0.06 -14.30
CA ALA A 451 12.56 1.17 -15.07
C ALA A 451 12.28 0.87 -16.54
N ARG A 452 12.98 -0.10 -17.14
CA ARG A 452 12.76 -0.56 -18.52
C ARG A 452 11.32 -1.02 -18.75
N ILE A 453 10.82 -1.88 -17.88
CA ILE A 453 9.49 -2.47 -17.97
C ILE A 453 8.41 -1.41 -17.68
N LEU A 454 8.63 -0.59 -16.65
CA LEU A 454 7.70 0.46 -16.25
C LEU A 454 7.59 1.57 -17.29
N ALA A 455 8.70 1.99 -17.91
CA ALA A 455 8.70 2.94 -19.01
C ALA A 455 7.92 2.42 -20.21
N TRP A 456 8.04 1.12 -20.52
CA TRP A 456 7.23 0.47 -21.55
C TRP A 456 5.73 0.48 -21.23
N MET A 457 5.35 0.30 -19.96
CA MET A 457 3.95 0.39 -19.53
C MET A 457 3.41 1.82 -19.67
N LEU A 458 4.23 2.83 -19.36
CA LEU A 458 3.87 4.25 -19.49
C LEU A 458 3.62 4.65 -20.94
N THR A 459 4.50 4.27 -21.86
CA THR A 459 4.34 4.58 -23.29
C THR A 459 3.03 4.00 -23.84
N ARG A 460 2.59 2.85 -23.32
CA ARG A 460 1.32 2.18 -23.71
C ARG A 460 0.13 2.56 -22.84
N ARG A 461 0.26 3.62 -22.04
CA ARG A 461 -0.81 4.19 -21.19
C ARG A 461 -1.42 3.17 -20.23
N MET A 462 -0.63 2.19 -19.78
CA MET A 462 -1.05 1.18 -18.81
C MET A 462 -0.96 1.70 -17.37
N TRP A 463 -1.60 2.85 -17.10
CA TRP A 463 -1.44 3.61 -15.84
C TRP A 463 -1.67 2.79 -14.57
N LYS A 464 -2.66 1.90 -14.59
CA LYS A 464 -2.99 1.03 -13.44
C LYS A 464 -1.92 -0.02 -13.20
N SER A 465 -1.47 -0.70 -14.26
CA SER A 465 -0.40 -1.69 -14.19
C SER A 465 0.92 -1.05 -13.80
N PHE A 466 1.24 0.11 -14.38
CA PHE A 466 2.39 0.93 -14.01
C PHE A 466 2.38 1.29 -12.53
N ALA A 467 1.29 1.88 -12.03
CA ALA A 467 1.20 2.29 -10.63
C ALA A 467 1.31 1.09 -9.67
N TYR A 468 0.68 -0.04 -10.02
CA TYR A 468 0.78 -1.27 -9.24
C TYR A 468 2.22 -1.81 -9.21
N CYS A 469 2.85 -1.99 -10.37
CA CYS A 469 4.21 -2.49 -10.47
C CYS A 469 5.25 -1.54 -9.87
N LEU A 470 5.04 -0.23 -9.93
CA LEU A 470 5.94 0.73 -9.29
C LEU A 470 5.84 0.61 -7.77
N VAL A 471 4.64 0.71 -7.19
CA VAL A 471 4.44 0.80 -5.74
C VAL A 471 4.57 -0.55 -5.05
N PHE A 472 3.94 -1.60 -5.60
CA PHE A 472 3.81 -2.90 -4.95
C PHE A 472 4.81 -3.95 -5.45
N VAL A 473 5.67 -3.61 -6.42
CA VAL A 473 6.74 -4.52 -6.88
C VAL A 473 8.11 -3.83 -6.83
N ALA A 474 8.35 -2.83 -7.67
CA ALA A 474 9.68 -2.20 -7.79
C ALA A 474 10.12 -1.48 -6.50
N LEU A 475 9.19 -0.84 -5.80
CA LEU A 475 9.42 -0.18 -4.50
C LEU A 475 8.95 -1.01 -3.31
N ALA A 476 8.59 -2.28 -3.53
CA ALA A 476 8.14 -3.14 -2.45
C ALA A 476 9.29 -3.39 -1.46
N PRO A 477 9.00 -3.46 -0.15
CA PRO A 477 10.01 -3.69 0.87
C PRO A 477 10.86 -4.94 0.62
N SER A 478 10.24 -6.04 0.16
CA SER A 478 10.94 -7.29 -0.16
C SER A 478 11.94 -7.11 -1.31
N VAL A 479 11.55 -6.48 -2.41
CA VAL A 479 12.41 -6.26 -3.57
C VAL A 479 13.55 -5.32 -3.23
N VAL A 480 13.26 -4.21 -2.55
CA VAL A 480 14.28 -3.25 -2.10
C VAL A 480 15.27 -3.94 -1.16
N TYR A 481 14.78 -4.69 -0.17
CA TYR A 481 15.60 -5.48 0.75
C TYR A 481 16.51 -6.45 0.00
N TYR A 482 15.96 -7.37 -0.79
CA TYR A 482 16.75 -8.40 -1.48
C TYR A 482 17.65 -7.84 -2.59
N SER A 483 17.32 -6.70 -3.17
CA SER A 483 18.22 -6.00 -4.11
C SER A 483 19.43 -5.38 -3.39
N SER A 484 19.28 -5.05 -2.11
CA SER A 484 20.32 -4.47 -1.25
C SER A 484 21.06 -5.48 -0.37
N SER A 485 20.66 -6.75 -0.42
CA SER A 485 21.35 -7.85 0.24
C SER A 485 22.39 -8.44 -0.70
N PHE A 486 23.57 -8.79 -0.19
CA PHE A 486 24.58 -9.49 -0.99
C PHE A 486 24.19 -10.98 -1.14
N TYR A 487 23.05 -11.21 -1.81
CA TYR A 487 22.45 -12.50 -2.16
C TYR A 487 22.14 -12.51 -3.65
N SER A 488 22.20 -13.69 -4.29
CA SER A 488 21.84 -13.82 -5.70
C SER A 488 20.32 -13.76 -5.93
N ASP A 489 19.53 -13.97 -4.89
CA ASP A 489 18.08 -14.17 -4.93
C ASP A 489 17.30 -12.97 -5.51
N GLY A 490 17.62 -11.76 -5.04
CA GLY A 490 16.96 -10.53 -5.48
C GLY A 490 17.25 -10.20 -6.93
N ILE A 491 18.54 -10.19 -7.29
CA ILE A 491 18.96 -9.94 -8.67
C ILE A 491 18.46 -11.03 -9.62
N TYR A 492 18.43 -12.31 -9.22
CA TYR A 492 17.85 -13.40 -10.00
C TYR A 492 16.37 -13.13 -10.31
N ALA A 493 15.56 -12.78 -9.30
CA ALA A 493 14.12 -12.56 -9.48
C ALA A 493 13.81 -11.41 -10.46
N ILE A 494 14.55 -10.31 -10.36
CA ILE A 494 14.37 -9.15 -11.25
C ILE A 494 14.96 -9.44 -12.64
N ALA A 495 16.13 -10.07 -12.72
CA ALA A 495 16.75 -10.44 -13.99
C ALA A 495 15.89 -11.42 -14.77
N LEU A 496 15.28 -12.40 -14.11
CA LEU A 496 14.31 -13.30 -14.70
C LEU A 496 13.12 -12.54 -15.29
N SER A 497 12.54 -11.61 -14.53
CA SER A 497 11.44 -10.77 -15.03
C SER A 497 11.86 -9.93 -16.24
N GLY A 498 13.03 -9.31 -16.21
CA GLY A 498 13.58 -8.55 -17.34
C GLY A 498 13.79 -9.42 -18.58
N MET A 499 14.45 -10.57 -18.42
CA MET A 499 14.74 -11.50 -19.51
C MET A 499 13.44 -12.05 -20.14
N LEU A 500 12.46 -12.47 -19.33
CA LEU A 500 11.18 -12.97 -19.83
C LEU A 500 10.36 -11.88 -20.50
N PHE A 501 10.39 -10.66 -19.98
CA PHE A 501 9.73 -9.52 -20.59
C PHE A 501 10.32 -9.20 -21.97
N GLU A 502 11.65 -9.15 -22.09
CA GLU A 502 12.32 -8.88 -23.36
C GLU A 502 12.17 -10.05 -24.35
N ALA A 503 12.17 -11.30 -23.88
CA ALA A 503 11.87 -12.46 -24.71
C ALA A 503 10.43 -12.40 -25.25
N TRP A 504 9.44 -12.13 -24.39
CA TRP A 504 8.04 -11.97 -24.77
C TRP A 504 7.87 -10.90 -25.87
N ARG A 505 8.42 -9.70 -25.62
CA ARG A 505 8.35 -8.55 -26.51
C ARG A 505 9.04 -8.83 -27.86
N SER A 506 10.22 -9.42 -27.83
CA SER A 506 11.02 -9.69 -29.02
C SER A 506 10.39 -10.76 -29.90
N ILE A 507 9.82 -11.82 -29.30
CA ILE A 507 9.09 -12.87 -30.03
C ILE A 507 7.84 -12.29 -30.70
N ARG A 508 7.09 -11.42 -30.00
CA ARG A 508 5.91 -10.74 -30.55
C ARG A 508 6.23 -9.89 -31.76
N ARG A 509 7.30 -9.09 -31.67
CA ARG A 509 7.74 -8.17 -32.72
C ARG A 509 8.53 -8.84 -33.84
N ARG A 510 8.98 -10.08 -33.61
CA ARG A 510 9.95 -10.81 -34.46
C ARG A 510 11.23 -10.02 -34.74
N SER A 511 11.61 -9.15 -33.80
CA SER A 511 12.78 -8.29 -33.88
C SER A 511 13.38 -8.07 -32.49
N VAL A 512 14.67 -7.80 -32.42
CA VAL A 512 15.34 -7.39 -31.17
C VAL A 512 16.01 -6.03 -31.40
N ASP A 513 15.57 -5.03 -30.66
CA ASP A 513 16.17 -3.69 -30.65
C ASP A 513 17.34 -3.58 -29.68
N LEU A 514 18.18 -2.56 -29.86
CA LEU A 514 19.38 -2.34 -29.05
C LEU A 514 19.08 -2.24 -27.54
N PRO A 515 18.05 -1.51 -27.07
CA PRO A 515 17.68 -1.52 -25.65
C PRO A 515 17.36 -2.92 -25.10
N SER A 516 16.65 -3.74 -25.88
CA SER A 516 16.37 -5.12 -25.49
C SER A 516 17.64 -5.97 -25.43
N LEU A 517 18.59 -5.78 -26.36
CA LEU A 517 19.90 -6.44 -26.30
C LEU A 517 20.71 -6.03 -25.06
N LEU A 518 20.70 -4.74 -24.68
CA LEU A 518 21.40 -4.25 -23.49
C LEU A 518 20.79 -4.83 -22.20
N ILE A 519 19.47 -4.91 -22.11
CA ILE A 519 18.79 -5.53 -20.96
C ILE A 519 19.06 -7.03 -20.92
N LEU A 520 19.03 -7.72 -22.05
CA LEU A 520 19.39 -9.14 -22.13
C LEU A 520 20.85 -9.37 -21.73
N PHE A 521 21.78 -8.51 -22.16
CA PHE A 521 23.19 -8.60 -21.78
C PHE A 521 23.39 -8.55 -20.26
N VAL A 522 22.63 -7.69 -19.57
CA VAL A 522 22.73 -7.58 -18.11
C VAL A 522 21.93 -8.67 -17.38
N THR A 523 20.78 -9.09 -17.92
CA THR A 523 19.86 -10.00 -17.21
C THR A 523 20.19 -11.49 -17.39
N VAL A 524 20.61 -11.91 -18.57
CA VAL A 524 20.93 -13.31 -18.90
C VAL A 524 21.90 -13.98 -17.92
N PRO A 525 23.06 -13.38 -17.56
CA PRO A 525 23.99 -14.01 -16.61
C PRO A 525 23.33 -14.36 -15.27
N PHE A 526 22.59 -13.42 -14.67
CA PHE A 526 21.94 -13.63 -13.39
C PHE A 526 20.70 -14.51 -13.48
N ALA A 527 19.91 -14.38 -14.55
CA ALA A 527 18.70 -15.18 -14.74
C ALA A 527 18.99 -16.67 -14.99
N ILE A 528 20.10 -17.00 -15.63
CA ILE A 528 20.46 -18.41 -15.92
C ILE A 528 21.38 -18.97 -14.85
N PHE A 529 22.41 -18.23 -14.45
CA PHE A 529 23.50 -18.74 -13.62
C PHE A 529 23.49 -18.21 -12.19
N GLY A 530 22.60 -17.29 -11.83
CA GLY A 530 22.48 -16.78 -10.47
C GLY A 530 21.89 -17.80 -9.48
N ARG A 531 21.18 -18.82 -9.99
CA ARG A 531 20.61 -19.91 -9.18
C ARG A 531 20.65 -21.25 -9.92
N PRO A 532 20.66 -22.39 -9.19
CA PRO A 532 20.68 -23.73 -9.81
C PRO A 532 19.50 -24.01 -10.75
N ASN A 533 18.29 -23.54 -10.42
CA ASN A 533 17.11 -23.71 -11.25
C ASN A 533 17.03 -22.72 -12.43
N GLY A 534 18.00 -21.80 -12.56
CA GLY A 534 18.04 -20.80 -13.63
C GLY A 534 18.25 -21.40 -15.02
N VAL A 535 18.74 -22.64 -15.14
CA VAL A 535 18.89 -23.35 -16.42
C VAL A 535 17.56 -23.45 -17.19
N LEU A 536 16.43 -23.55 -16.48
CA LEU A 536 15.09 -23.58 -17.09
C LEU A 536 14.77 -22.32 -17.90
N ASN A 537 15.46 -21.21 -17.62
CA ASN A 537 15.30 -19.92 -18.30
C ASN A 537 15.93 -19.89 -19.70
N LEU A 538 16.62 -20.95 -20.12
CA LEU A 538 17.04 -21.15 -21.50
C LEU A 538 15.85 -21.41 -22.45
N ILE A 539 14.76 -21.99 -21.97
CA ILE A 539 13.56 -22.33 -22.77
C ILE A 539 13.05 -21.12 -23.59
N PRO A 540 12.73 -19.96 -22.97
CA PRO A 540 12.27 -18.79 -23.71
C PRO A 540 13.34 -18.19 -24.64
N LEU A 541 14.63 -18.32 -24.31
CA LEU A 541 15.72 -17.81 -25.15
C LEU A 541 15.92 -18.66 -26.42
N VAL A 542 15.84 -19.98 -26.29
CA VAL A 542 15.87 -20.91 -27.43
C VAL A 542 14.66 -20.67 -28.34
N ALA A 543 13.47 -20.53 -27.76
CA ALA A 543 12.27 -20.19 -28.52
C ALA A 543 12.40 -18.83 -29.23
N MET A 544 13.00 -17.83 -28.58
CA MET A 544 13.30 -16.54 -29.20
C MET A 544 14.27 -16.69 -30.38
N ALA A 545 15.38 -17.41 -30.20
CA ALA A 545 16.34 -17.65 -31.28
C ALA A 545 15.71 -18.37 -32.49
N TRP A 546 14.77 -19.29 -32.23
CA TRP A 546 14.02 -20.01 -33.27
C TRP A 546 13.10 -19.09 -34.08
N VAL A 547 12.37 -18.19 -33.41
CA VAL A 547 11.37 -17.32 -34.06
C VAL A 547 12.00 -16.13 -34.80
N LEU A 548 13.15 -15.64 -34.35
CA LEU A 548 13.82 -14.49 -34.95
C LEU A 548 14.47 -14.83 -36.30
N SER A 549 14.42 -13.87 -37.24
CA SER A 549 15.15 -13.95 -38.52
C SER A 549 16.66 -13.88 -38.31
N ASN A 550 17.44 -14.37 -39.29
CA ASN A 550 18.90 -14.43 -39.26
C ASN A 550 19.64 -13.19 -38.71
N PRO A 551 19.35 -11.93 -39.12
CA PRO A 551 20.09 -10.77 -38.60
C PRO A 551 19.87 -10.54 -37.10
N TYR A 552 18.63 -10.69 -36.62
CA TYR A 552 18.31 -10.56 -35.19
C TYR A 552 18.81 -11.75 -34.38
N ARG A 553 18.79 -12.96 -34.97
CA ARG A 553 19.36 -14.17 -34.36
C ARG A 553 20.88 -14.02 -34.14
N LEU A 554 21.60 -13.44 -35.11
CA LEU A 554 23.03 -13.19 -34.96
C LEU A 554 23.32 -12.17 -33.86
N ARG A 555 22.58 -11.05 -33.84
CA ARG A 555 22.69 -10.04 -32.76
C ARG A 555 22.42 -10.62 -31.39
N LEU A 556 21.41 -11.48 -31.28
CA LEU A 556 21.10 -12.20 -30.05
C LEU A 556 22.24 -13.14 -29.65
N GLY A 557 22.79 -13.88 -30.62
CA GLY A 557 23.93 -14.78 -30.41
C GLY A 557 25.17 -14.04 -29.88
N LEU A 558 25.48 -12.86 -30.41
CA LEU A 558 26.59 -12.02 -29.95
C LEU A 558 26.47 -11.60 -28.47
N VAL A 559 25.25 -11.53 -27.94
CA VAL A 559 25.01 -11.17 -26.52
C VAL A 559 24.94 -12.40 -25.64
N ILE A 560 24.24 -13.45 -26.06
CA ILE A 560 23.95 -14.61 -25.22
C ILE A 560 25.12 -15.60 -25.19
N VAL A 561 25.74 -15.89 -26.34
CA VAL A 561 26.79 -16.92 -26.43
C VAL A 561 27.98 -16.62 -25.51
N PRO A 562 28.51 -15.38 -25.41
CA PRO A 562 29.58 -15.09 -24.45
C PRO A 562 29.19 -15.40 -23.01
N TRP A 563 27.95 -15.09 -22.61
CA TRP A 563 27.47 -15.42 -21.26
C TRP A 563 27.29 -16.91 -21.03
N LEU A 564 26.89 -17.67 -22.06
CA LEU A 564 26.84 -19.13 -21.96
C LEU A 564 28.25 -19.70 -21.80
N VAL A 565 29.23 -19.19 -22.56
CA VAL A 565 30.64 -19.60 -22.46
C VAL A 565 31.20 -19.27 -21.07
N VAL A 566 30.99 -18.05 -20.56
CA VAL A 566 31.44 -17.66 -19.22
C VAL A 566 30.71 -18.44 -18.13
N GLY A 567 29.39 -18.57 -18.23
CA GLY A 567 28.56 -19.25 -17.23
C GLY A 567 28.89 -20.73 -17.13
N PHE A 568 28.88 -21.47 -18.24
CA PHE A 568 29.27 -22.88 -18.24
C PHE A 568 30.77 -23.08 -18.02
N GLY A 569 31.61 -22.23 -18.60
CA GLY A 569 33.07 -22.22 -18.39
C GLY A 569 33.43 -22.07 -16.91
N SER A 570 32.75 -21.17 -16.19
CA SER A 570 32.97 -20.97 -14.75
C SER A 570 32.69 -22.23 -13.93
N GLN A 571 31.77 -23.10 -14.36
CA GLN A 571 31.48 -24.37 -13.68
C GLN A 571 32.62 -25.39 -13.85
N PHE A 572 33.37 -25.31 -14.95
CA PHE A 572 34.56 -26.15 -15.17
C PHE A 572 35.78 -25.61 -14.43
N VAL A 573 35.97 -24.28 -14.44
CA VAL A 573 37.10 -23.61 -13.79
C VAL A 573 36.96 -23.67 -12.26
N TYR A 574 35.78 -23.34 -11.73
CA TYR A 574 35.52 -23.26 -10.30
C TYR A 574 34.74 -24.46 -9.78
N LYS A 575 35.20 -25.67 -10.11
CA LYS A 575 34.58 -26.91 -9.66
C LYS A 575 34.60 -27.02 -8.13
N TYR A 576 33.46 -27.39 -7.54
CA TYR A 576 33.35 -27.67 -6.11
C TYR A 576 33.81 -29.09 -5.78
N GLU A 577 34.47 -29.27 -4.64
CA GLU A 577 34.98 -30.58 -4.21
C GLU A 577 33.85 -31.50 -3.77
N ASN A 578 32.90 -30.96 -3.01
CA ASN A 578 31.77 -31.69 -2.43
C ASN A 578 30.42 -31.06 -2.83
N PRO A 579 30.01 -31.14 -4.11
CA PRO A 579 28.77 -30.53 -4.56
C PRO A 579 27.56 -31.19 -3.90
N ILE A 580 26.71 -30.37 -3.28
CA ILE A 580 25.52 -30.82 -2.54
C ILE A 580 24.42 -31.33 -3.50
N GLY A 581 24.24 -30.66 -4.66
CA GLY A 581 23.17 -30.96 -5.61
C GLY A 581 21.76 -30.70 -5.06
N SER A 582 20.71 -31.05 -5.82
CA SER A 582 19.31 -30.90 -5.39
C SER A 582 18.63 -32.22 -5.02
N VAL A 583 19.08 -33.34 -5.60
CA VAL A 583 18.44 -34.64 -5.45
C VAL A 583 18.77 -35.30 -4.12
N PHE A 584 20.05 -35.28 -3.71
CA PHE A 584 20.48 -35.87 -2.45
C PHE A 584 19.83 -35.19 -1.24
N PRO A 585 19.83 -33.84 -1.13
CA PRO A 585 19.17 -33.18 -0.01
C PRO A 585 17.67 -33.48 0.08
N LEU A 586 16.96 -33.51 -1.06
CA LEU A 586 15.54 -33.87 -1.09
C LEU A 586 15.32 -35.29 -0.58
N ALA A 587 16.06 -36.25 -1.13
CA ALA A 587 15.96 -37.65 -0.76
C ALA A 587 16.29 -37.84 0.73
N LEU A 588 17.33 -37.18 1.23
CA LEU A 588 17.76 -37.25 2.62
C LEU A 588 16.72 -36.66 3.57
N TYR A 589 16.30 -35.40 3.33
CA TYR A 589 15.34 -34.69 4.17
C TYR A 589 14.03 -35.47 4.30
N GLU A 590 13.45 -35.89 3.19
CA GLU A 590 12.20 -36.64 3.19
C GLU A 590 12.35 -38.03 3.80
N THR A 591 13.46 -38.72 3.53
CA THR A 591 13.75 -40.02 4.16
C THR A 591 13.81 -39.90 5.68
N VAL A 592 14.43 -38.85 6.22
CA VAL A 592 14.48 -38.61 7.66
C VAL A 592 13.08 -38.25 8.20
N GLY A 593 12.31 -37.43 7.46
CA GLY A 593 10.91 -37.14 7.82
C GLY A 593 10.02 -38.39 7.81
N PHE A 594 10.33 -39.38 6.97
CA PHE A 594 9.67 -40.69 6.98
C PHE A 594 10.04 -41.55 8.19
N LEU A 595 10.97 -41.14 9.04
CA LEU A 595 11.33 -41.85 10.28
C LEU A 595 10.62 -41.31 11.53
N GLU A 596 9.86 -40.22 11.43
CA GLU A 596 9.18 -39.60 12.59
C GLU A 596 8.15 -40.53 13.27
N ASP A 597 8.03 -40.44 14.59
CA ASP A 597 6.98 -41.13 15.34
C ASP A 597 5.69 -40.35 15.16
N ARG A 598 4.62 -41.05 14.75
CA ARG A 598 3.30 -40.46 14.61
C ARG A 598 2.41 -40.96 15.75
N PRO A 599 1.74 -40.05 16.50
CA PRO A 599 0.84 -40.45 17.57
C PRO A 599 -0.28 -41.36 17.03
N MET A 600 -0.70 -42.31 17.86
CA MET A 600 -1.70 -43.36 17.57
C MET A 600 -1.25 -44.53 16.68
N GLY A 601 0.01 -44.60 16.21
CA GLY A 601 0.49 -45.75 15.43
C GLY A 601 -0.30 -46.01 14.14
N LEU A 602 -1.05 -45.00 13.68
CA LEU A 602 -1.91 -45.08 12.51
C LEU A 602 -1.06 -45.01 11.24
N TRP A 603 -0.38 -46.10 10.86
CA TRP A 603 -0.04 -46.28 9.45
C TRP A 603 0.33 -47.71 8.98
N GLU A 604 -0.25 -48.03 7.82
CA GLU A 604 -0.05 -49.11 6.84
C GLU A 604 0.67 -50.41 7.25
N HIS A 605 -0.01 -51.21 8.09
CA HIS A 605 0.18 -52.66 8.14
C HIS A 605 1.55 -53.15 8.67
N ASN A 606 2.18 -52.44 9.62
CA ASN A 606 3.48 -52.80 10.21
C ASN A 606 4.64 -52.93 9.18
N GLN A 607 4.54 -52.27 8.03
CA GLN A 607 5.62 -52.26 7.05
C GLN A 607 6.68 -51.19 7.38
N PRO A 608 7.97 -51.44 7.10
CA PRO A 608 9.02 -50.47 7.39
C PRO A 608 8.92 -49.24 6.48
N ARG A 609 8.85 -48.04 7.07
CA ARG A 609 8.66 -46.77 6.33
C ARG A 609 9.78 -46.47 5.33
N VAL A 610 10.99 -46.92 5.62
CA VAL A 610 12.14 -46.81 4.73
C VAL A 610 12.84 -48.17 4.65
N THR A 611 13.55 -48.43 3.56
CA THR A 611 14.25 -49.71 3.40
C THR A 611 15.38 -49.89 4.42
N ALA A 612 15.67 -51.14 4.82
CA ALA A 612 16.80 -51.45 5.71
C ALA A 612 18.13 -50.89 5.18
N LYS A 613 18.35 -50.96 3.86
CA LYS A 613 19.52 -50.36 3.19
C LYS A 613 19.63 -48.85 3.38
N THR A 614 18.49 -48.17 3.50
CA THR A 614 18.45 -46.73 3.79
C THR A 614 18.88 -46.46 5.22
N VAL A 615 18.38 -47.26 6.17
CA VAL A 615 18.77 -47.18 7.58
C VAL A 615 20.27 -47.42 7.73
N ASP A 616 20.80 -48.50 7.15
CA ASP A 616 22.24 -48.81 7.17
C ASP A 616 23.08 -47.69 6.58
N ALA A 617 22.59 -47.05 5.51
CA ALA A 617 23.27 -45.94 4.88
C ALA A 617 23.29 -44.69 5.78
N LEU A 618 22.18 -44.37 6.46
CA LEU A 618 22.06 -43.23 7.37
C LEU A 618 22.94 -43.39 8.62
N THR A 619 23.02 -44.60 9.17
CA THR A 619 23.77 -44.89 10.40
C THR A 619 25.24 -45.25 10.15
N SER A 620 25.69 -45.26 8.88
CA SER A 620 27.07 -45.63 8.50
C SER A 620 28.19 -44.78 9.12
N THR A 621 27.87 -43.60 9.67
CA THR A 621 28.81 -42.72 10.39
C THR A 621 28.83 -42.95 11.91
N GLY A 622 28.11 -43.96 12.41
CA GLY A 622 27.99 -44.28 13.84
C GLY A 622 26.95 -43.46 14.60
N GLN A 623 26.17 -42.61 13.92
CA GLN A 623 25.04 -41.90 14.53
C GLN A 623 23.84 -42.84 14.66
N SER A 624 23.14 -42.79 15.80
CA SER A 624 21.89 -43.52 15.99
C SER A 624 20.73 -42.88 15.22
N LEU A 625 19.71 -43.68 14.88
CA LEU A 625 18.50 -43.15 14.24
C LEU A 625 17.79 -42.12 15.13
N ASP A 626 17.73 -42.35 16.43
CA ASP A 626 17.07 -41.43 17.37
C ASP A 626 17.73 -40.05 17.36
N LYS A 627 19.07 -40.01 17.33
CA LYS A 627 19.79 -38.74 17.21
C LYS A 627 19.56 -38.08 15.85
N ILE A 628 19.48 -38.82 14.76
CA ILE A 628 19.17 -38.22 13.44
C ILE A 628 17.75 -37.60 13.46
N ARG A 629 16.79 -38.28 14.08
CA ARG A 629 15.40 -37.84 14.18
C ARG A 629 15.21 -36.62 15.07
N GLU A 630 15.96 -36.52 16.16
CA GLU A 630 15.95 -35.36 17.06
C GLU A 630 16.24 -34.05 16.31
N PHE A 631 17.08 -34.10 15.28
CA PHE A 631 17.48 -32.95 14.47
C PHE A 631 16.64 -32.79 13.19
N HIS A 632 15.51 -33.49 13.05
CA HIS A 632 14.58 -33.24 11.96
C HIS A 632 13.68 -32.03 12.26
N ASP A 633 13.64 -31.06 11.35
CA ASP A 633 12.76 -29.89 11.43
C ASP A 633 11.83 -29.87 10.21
N HIS A 634 10.52 -29.64 10.43
CA HIS A 634 9.50 -29.68 9.37
C HIS A 634 9.60 -28.58 8.32
N TYR A 635 10.45 -27.58 8.55
CA TYR A 635 10.64 -26.42 7.70
C TYR A 635 12.07 -26.31 7.18
N TYR A 636 13.08 -26.91 7.81
CA TYR A 636 14.48 -26.79 7.42
C TYR A 636 15.25 -28.11 7.52
N TRP A 637 16.03 -28.42 6.49
CA TRP A 637 16.98 -29.53 6.53
C TRP A 637 18.30 -29.18 7.25
N ASP A 638 18.60 -27.90 7.45
CA ASP A 638 19.87 -27.38 7.99
C ASP A 638 20.30 -28.03 9.33
N PRO A 639 19.39 -28.34 10.28
CA PRO A 639 19.79 -28.99 11.54
C PRO A 639 20.37 -30.40 11.35
N LEU A 640 20.03 -31.10 10.27
CA LEU A 640 20.63 -32.41 9.94
C LEU A 640 22.09 -32.30 9.48
N ILE A 641 22.52 -31.08 9.12
CA ILE A 641 23.72 -30.86 8.32
C ILE A 641 24.73 -29.95 9.02
N PHE A 642 24.28 -28.75 9.42
CA PHE A 642 25.16 -27.66 9.83
C PHE A 642 25.16 -27.41 11.34
N PHE A 643 24.23 -28.02 12.09
CA PHE A 643 24.22 -27.87 13.54
C PHE A 643 25.43 -28.56 14.17
N PRO A 644 26.25 -27.87 14.99
CA PRO A 644 27.45 -28.45 15.58
C PRO A 644 27.23 -29.73 16.40
N ALA A 645 26.09 -29.82 17.08
CA ALA A 645 25.69 -31.00 17.86
C ALA A 645 24.93 -32.07 17.02
N GLY A 646 24.63 -31.74 15.76
CA GLY A 646 23.79 -32.55 14.87
C GLY A 646 24.52 -33.75 14.26
N PRO A 647 23.82 -34.54 13.42
CA PRO A 647 24.34 -35.79 12.86
C PRO A 647 25.34 -35.61 11.70
N ALA A 648 25.54 -34.38 11.21
CA ALA A 648 26.48 -34.02 10.15
C ALA A 648 26.38 -34.90 8.89
N LEU A 649 25.16 -35.14 8.39
CA LEU A 649 24.88 -36.13 7.34
C LEU A 649 25.48 -35.80 5.96
N LEU A 650 26.02 -34.60 5.76
CA LEU A 650 26.84 -34.31 4.57
C LEU A 650 28.14 -35.12 4.53
N SER A 651 28.66 -35.57 5.67
CA SER A 651 29.87 -36.40 5.78
C SER A 651 29.69 -37.86 5.32
N LEU A 652 28.46 -38.27 4.99
CA LEU A 652 28.17 -39.61 4.49
C LEU A 652 29.00 -39.96 3.24
N SER A 653 29.44 -41.21 3.16
CA SER A 653 30.19 -41.71 2.00
C SER A 653 29.38 -41.58 0.70
N ASN A 654 30.05 -41.39 -0.44
CA ASN A 654 29.38 -41.33 -1.74
C ASN A 654 28.55 -42.59 -2.05
N LYS A 655 28.96 -43.75 -1.53
CA LYS A 655 28.20 -45.00 -1.61
C LYS A 655 26.90 -44.88 -0.83
N SER A 656 26.94 -44.43 0.43
CA SER A 656 25.76 -44.22 1.28
C SER A 656 24.80 -43.20 0.65
N LYS A 657 25.32 -42.07 0.14
CA LYS A 657 24.51 -41.05 -0.56
C LYS A 657 23.78 -41.62 -1.77
N ARG A 658 24.47 -42.41 -2.61
CA ARG A 658 23.86 -43.08 -3.78
C ARG A 658 22.80 -44.12 -3.36
N THR A 659 23.04 -44.87 -2.28
CA THR A 659 22.05 -45.81 -1.74
C THR A 659 20.77 -45.08 -1.32
N ILE A 660 20.89 -43.98 -0.56
CA ILE A 660 19.73 -43.18 -0.11
C ILE A 660 18.93 -42.68 -1.31
N ILE A 661 19.58 -42.10 -2.33
CA ILE A 661 18.90 -41.62 -3.54
C ILE A 661 18.18 -42.78 -4.26
N LYS A 662 18.87 -43.90 -4.46
CA LYS A 662 18.34 -45.05 -5.18
C LYS A 662 17.11 -45.64 -4.47
N GLU A 663 17.21 -45.86 -3.17
CA GLU A 663 16.11 -46.42 -2.38
C GLU A 663 14.96 -45.42 -2.18
N PHE A 664 15.26 -44.12 -2.14
CA PHE A 664 14.24 -43.07 -2.12
C PHE A 664 13.29 -43.16 -3.31
N PHE A 665 13.82 -43.17 -4.54
CA PHE A 665 13.00 -43.27 -5.75
C PHE A 665 12.42 -44.67 -6.00
N LYS A 666 13.02 -45.71 -5.43
CA LYS A 666 12.57 -47.08 -5.60
C LYS A 666 11.43 -47.46 -4.66
N TYR A 667 11.50 -47.06 -3.39
CA TYR A 667 10.57 -47.49 -2.35
C TYR A 667 10.09 -46.34 -1.47
N ASN A 668 11.01 -45.59 -0.83
CA ASN A 668 10.64 -44.69 0.27
C ASN A 668 9.63 -43.61 -0.18
N LEU A 669 9.82 -42.99 -1.36
CA LEU A 669 8.92 -41.96 -1.88
C LEU A 669 7.51 -42.50 -2.15
N TRP A 670 7.41 -43.63 -2.84
CA TRP A 670 6.12 -44.17 -3.28
C TRP A 670 5.33 -44.76 -2.14
N HIS A 671 6.01 -45.42 -1.21
CA HIS A 671 5.39 -45.94 0.00
C HIS A 671 4.88 -44.79 0.88
N ASN A 672 5.62 -43.68 1.00
CA ASN A 672 5.26 -42.54 1.85
C ASN A 672 4.66 -41.35 1.07
N PHE A 673 4.03 -41.59 -0.09
CA PHE A 673 3.64 -40.49 -0.99
C PHE A 673 2.69 -39.45 -0.34
N PRO A 674 1.68 -39.82 0.48
CA PRO A 674 0.87 -38.83 1.19
C PRO A 674 1.68 -37.93 2.14
N ALA A 675 2.65 -38.51 2.86
CA ALA A 675 3.53 -37.76 3.76
C ALA A 675 4.45 -36.81 2.99
N PHE A 676 5.00 -37.28 1.87
CA PHE A 676 5.78 -36.45 0.95
C PHE A 676 4.95 -35.24 0.47
N MET A 677 3.74 -35.46 -0.03
CA MET A 677 2.87 -34.37 -0.50
C MET A 677 2.50 -33.38 0.60
N ALA A 678 2.24 -33.86 1.82
CA ALA A 678 1.99 -33.01 2.98
C ALA A 678 3.21 -32.12 3.31
N SER A 679 4.42 -32.70 3.27
CA SER A 679 5.69 -31.97 3.44
C SER A 679 5.84 -30.86 2.38
N ARG A 680 5.56 -31.14 1.10
CA ARG A 680 5.63 -30.14 0.02
C ARG A 680 4.67 -28.97 0.26
N VAL A 681 3.43 -29.25 0.68
CA VAL A 681 2.43 -28.22 1.00
C VAL A 681 2.89 -27.37 2.19
N ASN A 682 3.43 -28.00 3.24
CA ASN A 682 3.90 -27.30 4.43
C ASN A 682 5.03 -26.32 4.10
N ILE A 683 6.09 -26.81 3.43
CA ILE A 683 7.24 -25.99 3.02
C ILE A 683 6.82 -24.87 2.08
N PHE A 684 5.94 -25.17 1.12
CA PHE A 684 5.45 -24.17 0.16
C PHE A 684 4.64 -23.07 0.85
N LEU A 685 3.68 -23.42 1.71
CA LEU A 685 2.85 -22.43 2.39
C LEU A 685 3.65 -21.59 3.37
N TYR A 686 4.60 -22.21 4.10
CA TYR A 686 5.50 -21.50 4.99
C TYR A 686 6.32 -20.45 4.22
N SER A 687 6.88 -20.83 3.06
CA SER A 687 7.59 -19.90 2.17
C SER A 687 6.65 -18.83 1.57
N ALA A 688 5.45 -19.21 1.14
CA ALA A 688 4.49 -18.31 0.50
C ALA A 688 3.92 -17.26 1.46
N MET A 689 3.91 -17.55 2.77
CA MET A 689 3.60 -16.60 3.84
C MET A 689 4.76 -15.67 4.19
N ALA A 690 5.83 -15.68 3.39
CA ALA A 690 7.04 -14.90 3.58
C ALA A 690 7.76 -15.20 4.91
N ASN A 691 7.65 -16.42 5.42
CA ASN A 691 8.53 -16.92 6.46
C ASN A 691 9.83 -17.46 5.82
N GLY A 692 10.90 -17.53 6.62
CA GLY A 692 12.24 -17.78 6.11
C GLY A 692 13.31 -17.12 6.98
N GLY A 693 14.57 -17.47 6.72
CA GLY A 693 15.73 -16.76 7.28
C GLY A 693 15.88 -15.40 6.61
N ILE A 694 15.30 -14.34 7.21
CA ILE A 694 15.41 -12.96 6.71
C ILE A 694 16.24 -12.14 7.72
N PRO A 695 17.56 -12.02 7.53
CA PRO A 695 18.40 -11.28 8.45
C PRO A 695 18.00 -9.79 8.50
N GLY A 696 17.82 -9.25 9.69
CA GLY A 696 17.53 -7.83 9.83
C GLY A 696 18.72 -6.95 9.37
N PRO A 697 18.50 -5.67 9.02
CA PRO A 697 19.58 -4.72 8.75
C PRO A 697 20.72 -4.67 9.78
N PRO A 698 20.49 -4.92 11.10
CA PRO A 698 21.58 -4.98 12.08
C PRO A 698 22.54 -6.16 11.90
N ALA A 699 22.17 -7.22 11.16
CA ALA A 699 22.98 -8.43 10.99
C ALA A 699 24.35 -8.14 10.35
N THR A 700 24.44 -7.12 9.50
CA THR A 700 25.70 -6.68 8.87
C THR A 700 26.79 -6.38 9.91
N ALA A 701 26.46 -5.84 11.08
CA ALA A 701 27.43 -5.53 12.13
C ALA A 701 28.07 -6.77 12.76
N GLN A 702 27.40 -7.93 12.68
CA GLN A 702 27.90 -9.20 13.20
C GLN A 702 28.69 -9.98 12.14
N ILE A 703 28.30 -9.85 10.87
CA ILE A 703 28.93 -10.58 9.76
C ILE A 703 30.23 -9.93 9.31
N LEU A 704 30.26 -8.60 9.20
CA LEU A 704 31.38 -7.88 8.62
C LEU A 704 32.73 -8.17 9.33
N PRO A 705 32.81 -8.24 10.67
CA PRO A 705 34.08 -8.56 11.37
C PRO A 705 34.61 -9.98 11.12
N LEU A 706 33.79 -10.89 10.57
CA LEU A 706 34.18 -12.26 10.27
C LEU A 706 34.82 -12.40 8.86
N THR A 707 35.05 -11.28 8.18
CA THR A 707 35.52 -11.21 6.79
C THR A 707 36.74 -10.30 6.67
N GLN A 708 37.46 -10.36 5.55
CA GLN A 708 38.57 -9.45 5.24
C GLN A 708 38.12 -8.12 4.63
N SER A 709 36.84 -7.79 4.73
CA SER A 709 36.25 -6.58 4.15
C SER A 709 36.82 -5.29 4.76
N VAL A 710 37.10 -4.30 3.91
CA VAL A 710 37.53 -2.94 4.32
C VAL A 710 36.34 -2.02 4.61
N SER A 711 35.12 -2.53 4.52
CA SER A 711 33.88 -1.73 4.67
C SER A 711 33.62 -1.41 6.15
N SER A 712 32.82 -0.38 6.43
CA SER A 712 32.41 -0.03 7.80
C SER A 712 30.92 0.26 7.92
N VAL A 713 30.36 -0.01 9.10
CA VAL A 713 28.93 0.15 9.42
C VAL A 713 28.59 1.58 9.90
N GLN A 714 29.52 2.53 9.78
CA GLN A 714 29.26 3.90 10.27
C GLN A 714 28.17 4.58 9.45
N PRO A 715 27.07 5.05 10.08
CA PRO A 715 26.00 5.72 9.36
C PRO A 715 26.49 7.08 8.83
N LEU A 716 26.12 7.41 7.60
CA LEU A 716 26.29 8.75 7.04
C LEU A 716 25.59 9.80 7.94
N LYS A 717 26.22 10.97 8.14
CA LYS A 717 25.75 12.05 9.06
C LYS A 717 24.27 12.42 8.91
N PHE A 718 23.71 12.27 7.71
CA PHE A 718 22.29 12.39 7.42
C PHE A 718 21.76 11.03 6.95
N SER A 719 21.10 10.28 7.84
CA SER A 719 20.58 8.95 7.51
C SER A 719 19.06 8.88 7.68
N PRO A 720 18.29 8.46 6.65
CA PRO A 720 16.86 8.20 6.78
C PRO A 720 16.54 6.92 7.56
N ARG A 721 17.56 6.30 8.19
CA ARG A 721 17.51 5.03 8.93
C ARG A 721 16.30 4.89 9.83
N LYS A 722 16.01 5.88 10.68
CA LYS A 722 14.88 5.82 11.63
C LYS A 722 13.55 5.54 10.93
N TYR A 723 13.30 6.18 9.79
CA TYR A 723 12.03 6.04 9.07
C TYR A 723 12.01 4.79 8.19
N LEU A 724 13.11 4.50 7.49
CA LEU A 724 13.16 3.36 6.58
C LEU A 724 13.25 2.02 7.32
N HIS A 725 13.98 1.93 8.43
CA HIS A 725 14.02 0.72 9.26
C HIS A 725 12.69 0.52 9.99
N ALA A 726 12.04 1.57 10.51
CA ALA A 726 10.68 1.44 11.07
C ALA A 726 9.66 0.97 10.02
N TRP A 727 9.77 1.43 8.77
CA TRP A 727 8.96 0.94 7.66
C TRP A 727 9.25 -0.53 7.34
N TYR A 728 10.52 -0.93 7.33
CA TYR A 728 10.93 -2.33 7.15
C TYR A 728 10.35 -3.21 8.25
N ASP A 729 10.49 -2.83 9.52
CA ASP A 729 9.99 -3.58 10.67
C ASP A 729 8.47 -3.74 10.60
N PHE A 730 7.74 -2.65 10.27
CA PHE A 730 6.30 -2.71 10.00
C PHE A 730 5.97 -3.69 8.88
N SER A 731 6.76 -3.68 7.80
CA SER A 731 6.54 -4.56 6.65
C SER A 731 6.78 -6.03 6.97
N ILE A 732 7.77 -6.32 7.81
CA ILE A 732 8.09 -7.68 8.29
C ILE A 732 7.01 -8.19 9.23
N GLN A 733 6.51 -7.35 10.15
CA GLN A 733 5.38 -7.72 11.02
C GLN A 733 4.13 -8.10 10.22
N HIS A 734 3.93 -7.48 9.05
CA HIS A 734 2.80 -7.75 8.15
C HIS A 734 3.22 -8.50 6.87
N ARG A 735 4.29 -9.32 6.94
CA ARG A 735 4.90 -9.97 5.77
C ARG A 735 3.96 -10.89 4.99
N ALA A 736 3.00 -11.53 5.66
CA ALA A 736 1.99 -12.36 5.03
C ALA A 736 1.15 -11.61 3.97
N LEU A 737 1.07 -10.28 4.07
CA LEU A 737 0.39 -9.40 3.11
C LEU A 737 1.36 -8.64 2.20
N LEU A 738 2.43 -8.07 2.77
CA LEU A 738 3.31 -7.13 2.08
C LEU A 738 4.48 -7.79 1.33
N TRP A 739 4.84 -9.01 1.72
CA TRP A 739 5.96 -9.76 1.15
C TRP A 739 5.49 -11.00 0.39
N ALA A 740 4.32 -11.54 0.73
CA ALA A 740 3.82 -12.75 0.09
C ALA A 740 3.61 -12.59 -1.43
N PRO A 741 3.94 -13.61 -2.25
CA PRO A 741 3.90 -13.54 -3.71
C PRO A 741 2.49 -13.75 -4.30
N TRP A 742 1.42 -13.57 -3.50
CA TRP A 742 0.04 -13.91 -3.88
C TRP A 742 -0.40 -13.21 -5.18
N GLY A 743 -0.06 -11.93 -5.35
CA GLY A 743 -0.38 -11.18 -6.56
C GLY A 743 0.19 -11.84 -7.82
N GLY A 744 1.46 -12.26 -7.78
CA GLY A 744 2.10 -12.94 -8.90
C GLY A 744 1.56 -14.34 -9.15
N LEU A 745 1.28 -15.12 -8.10
CA LEU A 745 0.71 -16.47 -8.23
C LEU A 745 -0.70 -16.43 -8.85
N VAL A 746 -1.54 -15.48 -8.41
CA VAL A 746 -2.88 -15.28 -9.00
C VAL A 746 -2.77 -14.84 -10.46
N LEU A 747 -1.87 -13.90 -10.78
CA LEU A 747 -1.63 -13.49 -12.15
C LEU A 747 -1.10 -14.63 -13.02
N LEU A 748 -0.28 -15.54 -12.47
CA LEU A 748 0.23 -16.70 -13.19
C LEU A 748 -0.92 -17.65 -13.58
N MET A 749 -1.81 -17.96 -12.64
CA MET A 749 -3.01 -18.76 -12.92
C MET A 749 -3.91 -18.11 -13.98
N LEU A 750 -4.12 -16.79 -13.87
CA LEU A 750 -4.90 -16.04 -14.86
C LEU A 750 -4.22 -16.02 -16.24
N ALA A 751 -2.90 -15.86 -16.29
CA ALA A 751 -2.12 -15.87 -17.53
C ALA A 751 -2.20 -17.23 -18.22
N LEU A 752 -2.01 -18.34 -17.48
CA LEU A 752 -2.12 -19.71 -18.00
C LEU A 752 -3.53 -20.00 -18.53
N ARG A 753 -4.56 -19.68 -17.75
CA ARG A 753 -5.95 -19.86 -18.18
C ARG A 753 -6.26 -19.06 -19.44
N ARG A 754 -5.83 -17.80 -19.50
CA ARG A 754 -6.06 -16.91 -20.65
C ARG A 754 -5.26 -17.36 -21.88
N SER A 755 -4.02 -17.80 -21.72
CA SER A 755 -3.19 -18.27 -22.84
C SER A 755 -3.78 -19.53 -23.45
N LEU A 756 -4.31 -20.45 -22.63
CA LEU A 756 -5.03 -21.63 -23.11
C LEU A 756 -6.34 -21.24 -23.82
N ALA A 757 -7.16 -20.40 -23.20
CA ALA A 757 -8.45 -19.97 -23.78
C ALA A 757 -8.29 -19.22 -25.11
N ARG A 758 -7.25 -18.40 -25.26
CA ARG A 758 -6.96 -17.63 -26.49
C ARG A 758 -6.00 -18.34 -27.46
N ARG A 759 -5.53 -19.55 -27.13
CA ARG A 759 -4.49 -20.28 -27.87
C ARG A 759 -3.24 -19.44 -28.16
N ASP A 760 -2.89 -18.57 -27.23
CA ASP A 760 -1.76 -17.65 -27.35
C ASP A 760 -0.45 -18.35 -26.96
N ARG A 761 0.25 -18.89 -27.96
CA ARG A 761 1.49 -19.66 -27.78
C ARG A 761 2.61 -18.86 -27.12
N ILE A 762 2.70 -17.55 -27.39
CA ILE A 762 3.77 -16.71 -26.84
C ILE A 762 3.48 -16.42 -25.37
N ALA A 763 2.24 -16.09 -25.02
CA ALA A 763 1.85 -15.94 -23.63
C ALA A 763 2.05 -17.25 -22.85
N ALA A 764 1.68 -18.40 -23.45
CA ALA A 764 1.86 -19.73 -22.87
C ALA A 764 3.33 -20.09 -22.63
N LEU A 765 4.26 -19.69 -23.52
CA LEU A 765 5.70 -19.91 -23.32
C LEU A 765 6.20 -19.20 -22.06
N ILE A 766 5.80 -17.94 -21.87
CA ILE A 766 6.28 -17.09 -20.77
C ILE A 766 5.64 -17.52 -19.44
N SER A 767 4.32 -17.67 -19.41
CA SER A 767 3.62 -18.16 -18.21
C SER A 767 3.99 -19.62 -17.91
N GLY A 768 4.22 -20.45 -18.93
CA GLY A 768 4.71 -21.81 -18.79
C GLY A 768 6.09 -21.89 -18.16
N THR A 769 7.00 -20.97 -18.51
CA THR A 769 8.34 -20.91 -17.88
C THR A 769 8.23 -20.64 -16.36
N TYR A 770 7.38 -19.69 -15.96
CA TYR A 770 7.08 -19.47 -14.53
C TYR A 770 6.42 -20.69 -13.88
N ALA A 771 5.50 -21.37 -14.56
CA ALA A 771 4.83 -22.55 -14.04
C ALA A 771 5.80 -23.72 -13.80
N VAL A 772 6.72 -23.97 -14.73
CA VAL A 772 7.74 -25.01 -14.57
C VAL A 772 8.68 -24.68 -13.40
N GLN A 773 9.06 -23.42 -13.23
CA GLN A 773 9.83 -23.01 -12.05
C GLN A 773 9.05 -23.22 -10.75
N LEU A 774 7.76 -22.91 -10.72
CA LEU A 774 6.92 -23.08 -9.53
C LEU A 774 6.80 -24.55 -9.16
N ILE A 775 6.59 -25.41 -10.15
CA ILE A 775 6.54 -26.88 -9.98
C ILE A 775 7.89 -27.38 -9.47
N ALA A 776 9.00 -26.93 -10.03
CA ALA A 776 10.34 -27.32 -9.57
C ALA A 776 10.58 -26.91 -8.11
N ILE A 777 10.20 -25.69 -7.73
CA ILE A 777 10.30 -25.22 -6.33
C ILE A 777 9.39 -26.07 -5.44
N PHE A 778 8.14 -26.29 -5.84
CA PHE A 778 7.19 -27.09 -5.06
C PHE A 778 7.70 -28.51 -4.83
N ILE A 779 8.32 -29.14 -5.82
CA ILE A 779 8.80 -30.53 -5.73
C ILE A 779 10.13 -30.62 -4.97
N PHE A 780 11.10 -29.75 -5.26
CA PHE A 780 12.49 -29.91 -4.81
C PHE A 780 12.89 -29.08 -3.58
N SER A 781 12.03 -28.20 -3.06
CA SER A 781 12.42 -27.35 -1.91
C SER A 781 12.55 -28.17 -0.63
N ILE A 782 13.67 -28.03 0.06
CA ILE A 782 13.97 -28.70 1.34
C ILE A 782 13.95 -27.73 2.52
N ALA A 783 13.64 -26.46 2.25
CA ALA A 783 13.59 -25.40 3.23
C ALA A 783 12.43 -24.46 2.93
N GLY A 784 11.72 -24.03 3.96
CA GLY A 784 10.62 -23.07 3.94
C GLY A 784 11.10 -21.64 3.73
N GLU A 785 11.87 -21.39 2.68
CA GLU A 785 12.57 -20.13 2.46
C GLU A 785 11.83 -19.23 1.47
N TYR A 786 11.29 -18.11 1.97
CA TYR A 786 10.60 -17.09 1.17
C TYR A 786 11.33 -16.72 -0.13
N ARG A 787 12.66 -16.59 -0.07
CA ARG A 787 13.50 -16.24 -1.22
C ARG A 787 13.27 -17.14 -2.44
N TYR A 788 12.88 -18.40 -2.29
CA TYR A 788 12.59 -19.28 -3.42
C TYR A 788 11.42 -18.76 -4.26
N LEU A 789 10.44 -18.10 -3.64
CA LEU A 789 9.26 -17.57 -4.31
C LEU A 789 9.37 -16.09 -4.73
N LEU A 790 10.52 -15.45 -4.51
CA LEU A 790 10.73 -14.04 -4.84
C LEU A 790 10.53 -13.73 -6.34
N ALA A 791 10.86 -14.67 -7.22
CA ALA A 791 10.59 -14.58 -8.67
C ALA A 791 9.09 -14.44 -9.00
N PHE A 792 8.21 -15.00 -8.16
CA PHE A 792 6.76 -14.86 -8.32
C PHE A 792 6.28 -13.53 -7.74
N PHE A 793 6.94 -13.01 -6.71
CA PHE A 793 6.66 -11.66 -6.22
C PHE A 793 6.92 -10.60 -7.32
N THR A 794 7.98 -10.76 -8.11
CA THR A 794 8.33 -9.85 -9.22
C THR A 794 7.59 -10.15 -10.53
N ALA A 795 6.97 -11.32 -10.67
CA ALA A 795 6.23 -11.74 -11.86
C ALA A 795 5.16 -10.76 -12.38
N PRO A 796 4.47 -9.92 -11.58
CA PRO A 796 3.53 -8.92 -12.11
C PRO A 796 4.16 -7.97 -13.13
N LEU A 797 5.48 -7.69 -13.04
CA LEU A 797 6.22 -6.90 -14.03
C LEU A 797 6.10 -7.48 -15.45
N VAL A 798 6.00 -8.81 -15.58
CA VAL A 798 5.90 -9.51 -16.87
C VAL A 798 4.47 -9.93 -17.18
N LEU A 799 3.77 -10.49 -16.18
CA LEU A 799 2.45 -11.08 -16.39
C LEU A 799 1.38 -10.02 -16.67
N LEU A 800 1.45 -8.82 -16.09
CA LEU A 800 0.50 -7.75 -16.42
C LEU A 800 0.63 -7.29 -17.88
N PRO A 801 1.84 -7.02 -18.42
CA PRO A 801 2.03 -6.80 -19.85
C PRO A 801 1.45 -7.94 -20.70
N VAL A 802 1.77 -9.19 -20.38
CA VAL A 802 1.31 -10.37 -21.14
C VAL A 802 -0.21 -10.50 -21.14
N ILE A 803 -0.87 -10.32 -19.99
CA ILE A 803 -2.32 -10.47 -19.83
C ILE A 803 -3.07 -9.29 -20.47
N CYS A 804 -2.59 -8.06 -20.25
CA CYS A 804 -3.27 -6.85 -20.69
C CYS A 804 -2.94 -6.44 -22.13
N TRP A 805 -2.03 -7.15 -22.81
CA TRP A 805 -1.70 -6.90 -24.20
C TRP A 805 -2.92 -7.10 -25.11
N SER A 806 -3.03 -6.20 -26.09
CA SER A 806 -4.01 -6.22 -27.18
C SER A 806 -3.28 -5.75 -28.45
N PRO A 807 -3.51 -6.37 -29.62
CA PRO A 807 -2.90 -5.94 -30.89
C PRO A 807 -3.09 -4.44 -31.16
N ASP A 808 -4.27 -3.90 -30.85
CA ASP A 808 -4.61 -2.49 -31.09
C ASP A 808 -3.76 -1.49 -30.28
N ARG A 809 -3.09 -1.93 -29.21
CA ARG A 809 -2.25 -1.07 -28.36
C ARG A 809 -0.79 -1.02 -28.78
N GLU A 810 -0.38 -1.82 -29.77
CA GLU A 810 1.01 -1.83 -30.23
C GLU A 810 1.29 -0.79 -31.33
N ASN A 811 0.23 -0.29 -31.98
CA ASN A 811 0.26 0.72 -33.05
C ASN A 811 -0.20 2.13 -32.59
N ALA A 812 -0.49 2.32 -31.30
CA ALA A 812 -1.00 3.57 -30.71
C ALA A 812 -0.06 4.10 -29.63
#